data_AF-A0A2I0AX76-F1
#
_entry.id   AF-A0A2I0AX76-F1
#
_cell.length_a   1.000
_cell.length_b   1.000
_cell.length_c   1.000
_cell.angle_alpha   90.00
_cell.angle_beta   90.00
_cell.angle_gamma   90.00
#
_symmetry.space_group_name_H-M   'P 1'
#
loop_
_entity.id
_entity.type
_entity.pdbx_description
1 polymer ?
#
loop_
_entity_poly.entity_id
_entity_poly.type
_entity_poly.pdbx_seq_one_letter_code
_entity_poly.pdbx_strand_id
1 'polypeptide(L)'
;MSTRLVPSSDHLLYPSRPSLSRRRSSTLTTGRKKMTVIAAALARSQSRLSSSLSAVASRSGYISITPSTSPNPVAGSPPSRSSPVHARHLHDWRSPLSHRASIRSSAVVADRFERRFATVATRNSYEAILTPLAKPGGGEFGKYYSLPALDDPRIDRLPYSIRILLESAIRNCDEFQVTGKDVEKIINWENSAPKQVEIPFKPARVLLQDFTGVPAVVDLACMRDAMNKLGSDSDKINPLVPVDLVIDHSVQVDVARSENAVQVNMELEFQRNKERFAFLRWGSSAFQNMLVVPPGSGIVHQVNLEYLARVVFNNNGILYPDSVVGTDSHTTMIDGLGVAGWGVGGIEAEAAMLGQPMSMVLPGVVGFKLSGKLKNGVTATDLVLTVTQMLRKHGVVGKFVEFYGEGMSELSLADRATIANMSPEYGATMGFFPVDHVTLHYLKLTGRSDESVAMIESYLRANKMFVDHSQAERVYSSYLELNLEDVEPCVSGPKRPHDRVALKEMKVDWQSCLDNKTGFKVRFLVYHLYVHYVSIRYASNVNYLGLCSAVLSKEGFAIPKESQNKVVDFTFKGEPSQIKHGDVVIAAITSCTNTSNPSVMLAAALVAKKACELGLEVKPWIKTSLAPGSGVVTKYLKKSGLQKYLNQLGFHIVGYGCTTCIGNSGDIDEAVASAISQNDIVAAAVLSGNRNFEGRVHPYTRANYLASPPLVVAYALAGTVELAHTTTMVGFFAISSLET
;
A
#
# COMPACT_ATOMS: atom_id res chain seq x y z
N MET A 1 -3.98 -47.14 43.76
CA MET A 1 -2.81 -47.97 44.09
C MET A 1 -1.63 -47.46 43.28
N SER A 2 -0.48 -47.46 43.94
CA SER A 2 0.77 -46.79 43.58
C SER A 2 1.57 -47.52 42.49
N THR A 3 2.77 -46.99 42.20
CA THR A 3 3.92 -47.53 41.43
C THR A 3 3.87 -47.34 39.90
N ARG A 4 4.69 -46.47 39.27
CA ARG A 4 6.18 -46.39 39.13
C ARG A 4 6.82 -47.68 38.64
N LEU A 5 7.47 -47.65 37.46
CA LEU A 5 8.94 -47.69 37.29
C LEU A 5 9.35 -47.82 35.79
N VAL A 6 10.35 -47.02 35.43
CA VAL A 6 11.23 -46.97 34.24
C VAL A 6 12.41 -47.96 34.50
N PRO A 7 13.51 -48.14 33.72
CA PRO A 7 13.87 -48.04 32.28
C PRO A 7 14.55 -49.33 31.72
N SER A 8 14.89 -49.35 30.42
CA SER A 8 16.20 -49.90 29.98
C SER A 8 16.62 -49.34 28.61
N SER A 9 17.75 -48.65 28.64
CA SER A 9 18.61 -48.25 27.52
C SER A 9 19.29 -49.44 26.86
N ASP A 10 19.56 -49.38 25.55
CA ASP A 10 20.86 -49.81 25.03
C ASP A 10 21.20 -49.18 23.66
N HIS A 11 22.51 -49.03 23.49
CA HIS A 11 23.23 -48.13 22.60
C HIS A 11 23.80 -48.86 21.36
N LEU A 12 24.04 -48.06 20.30
CA LEU A 12 25.07 -48.20 19.26
C LEU A 12 24.90 -49.28 18.15
N LEU A 13 24.91 -48.85 16.88
CA LEU A 13 26.08 -48.91 15.98
C LEU A 13 25.73 -48.53 14.52
N TYR A 14 26.55 -47.65 13.94
CA TYR A 14 26.63 -47.33 12.49
C TYR A 14 27.15 -48.53 11.68
N PRO A 15 26.91 -48.52 10.34
CA PRO A 15 28.01 -48.90 9.44
C PRO A 15 28.21 -47.95 8.24
N SER A 16 29.41 -47.37 8.22
CA SER A 16 30.45 -47.34 7.19
C SER A 16 30.14 -47.49 5.69
N ARG A 17 30.71 -46.55 4.92
CA ARG A 17 31.03 -46.58 3.47
C ARG A 17 31.81 -47.82 3.03
N PRO A 18 31.86 -48.07 1.70
CA PRO A 18 33.08 -48.53 1.04
C PRO A 18 33.58 -47.55 -0.03
N SER A 19 34.91 -47.47 -0.13
CA SER A 19 35.68 -46.84 -1.20
C SER A 19 36.52 -47.91 -1.91
N LEU A 20 36.66 -47.87 -3.24
CA LEU A 20 37.96 -48.00 -3.93
C LEU A 20 37.91 -47.86 -5.47
N SER A 21 38.80 -46.99 -5.94
CA SER A 21 39.66 -47.10 -7.13
C SER A 21 39.19 -46.71 -8.56
N ARG A 22 39.71 -45.55 -8.98
CA ARG A 22 40.38 -45.18 -10.26
C ARG A 22 40.06 -45.98 -11.56
N ARG A 23 39.57 -45.26 -12.59
CA ARG A 23 40.22 -45.15 -13.93
C ARG A 23 39.74 -43.93 -14.75
N ARG A 24 40.75 -43.18 -15.22
CA ARG A 24 40.95 -42.21 -16.35
C ARG A 24 39.79 -41.58 -17.17
N SER A 25 39.89 -40.24 -17.23
CA SER A 25 39.84 -39.28 -18.38
C SER A 25 38.68 -39.28 -19.39
N SER A 26 38.01 -38.12 -19.57
CA SER A 26 38.38 -37.08 -20.57
C SER A 26 37.40 -35.88 -20.59
N THR A 27 37.94 -34.70 -20.96
CA THR A 27 37.29 -33.52 -21.59
C THR A 27 36.27 -32.66 -20.81
N LEU A 28 36.74 -31.51 -20.28
CA LEU A 28 35.95 -30.27 -20.10
C LEU A 28 36.90 -29.06 -19.87
N THR A 29 37.45 -28.51 -20.95
CA THR A 29 38.20 -27.24 -20.92
C THR A 29 37.94 -26.41 -22.18
N THR A 30 36.77 -25.79 -22.28
CA THR A 30 36.52 -24.62 -23.14
C THR A 30 35.31 -23.86 -22.59
N GLY A 31 35.55 -22.86 -21.75
CA GLY A 31 34.45 -22.05 -21.17
C GLY A 31 34.85 -20.93 -20.21
N ARG A 32 36.11 -20.85 -19.78
CA ARG A 32 36.57 -19.84 -18.79
C ARG A 32 37.57 -18.79 -19.28
N LYS A 33 37.91 -18.75 -20.58
CA LYS A 33 38.87 -17.76 -21.13
C LYS A 33 38.28 -16.62 -21.98
N LYS A 34 36.95 -16.55 -22.18
CA LYS A 34 36.31 -15.45 -22.94
C LYS A 34 35.65 -14.34 -22.09
N MET A 35 35.39 -14.56 -20.80
CA MET A 35 34.77 -13.52 -19.94
C MET A 35 35.76 -12.53 -19.32
N THR A 36 37.05 -12.85 -19.24
CA THR A 36 38.04 -11.98 -18.57
C THR A 36 38.55 -10.84 -19.45
N VAL A 37 38.45 -10.96 -20.78
CA VAL A 37 38.93 -9.93 -21.73
C VAL A 37 37.89 -8.83 -21.98
N ILE A 38 36.59 -9.13 -21.82
CA ILE A 38 35.50 -8.17 -22.02
C ILE A 38 35.35 -7.24 -20.80
N ALA A 39 35.57 -7.75 -19.59
CA ALA A 39 35.51 -6.96 -18.36
C ALA A 39 36.62 -5.89 -18.26
N ALA A 40 37.80 -6.16 -18.84
CA ALA A 40 38.93 -5.22 -18.83
C ALA A 40 38.78 -4.06 -19.84
N ALA A 41 38.02 -4.25 -20.92
CA ALA A 41 37.75 -3.21 -21.91
C ALA A 41 36.69 -2.19 -21.44
N LEU A 42 35.68 -2.65 -20.68
CA LEU A 42 34.62 -1.81 -20.11
C LEU A 42 35.10 -0.95 -18.93
N ALA A 43 36.06 -1.43 -18.13
CA ALA A 43 36.66 -0.64 -17.05
C ALA A 43 37.54 0.52 -17.55
N ARG A 44 38.14 0.41 -18.76
CA ARG A 44 38.97 1.46 -19.37
C ARG A 44 38.18 2.55 -20.09
N SER A 45 36.91 2.32 -20.46
CA SER A 45 36.06 3.36 -21.06
C SER A 45 35.40 4.25 -20.00
N GLN A 46 35.10 3.71 -18.82
CA GLN A 46 34.49 4.48 -17.72
C GLN A 46 35.47 5.46 -17.05
N SER A 47 36.76 5.13 -16.97
CA SER A 47 37.76 6.03 -16.36
C SER A 47 38.13 7.25 -17.22
N ARG A 48 37.76 7.28 -18.52
CA ARG A 48 38.01 8.42 -19.42
C ARG A 48 36.86 9.43 -19.46
N LEU A 49 35.67 9.06 -18.99
CA LEU A 49 34.50 9.95 -18.90
C LEU A 49 34.44 10.72 -17.56
N SER A 50 35.03 10.17 -16.50
CA SER A 50 35.10 10.83 -15.19
C SER A 50 36.18 11.92 -15.09
N SER A 51 37.20 11.91 -15.97
CA SER A 51 38.27 12.93 -15.96
C SER A 51 37.94 14.22 -16.72
N SER A 52 36.86 14.26 -17.51
CA SER A 52 36.46 15.43 -18.30
C SER A 52 35.37 16.29 -17.65
N LEU A 53 34.76 15.85 -16.56
CA LEU A 53 33.69 16.57 -15.85
C LEU A 53 34.16 17.30 -14.58
N SER A 54 35.41 17.14 -14.17
CA SER A 54 36.00 17.80 -12.99
C SER A 54 36.80 19.08 -13.31
N ALA A 55 36.80 19.55 -14.57
CA ALA A 55 37.63 20.68 -15.03
C ALA A 55 36.84 21.94 -15.44
N VAL A 56 35.53 22.01 -15.19
CA VAL A 56 34.68 23.18 -15.60
C VAL A 56 34.02 23.89 -14.41
N ALA A 57 34.32 23.51 -13.17
CA ALA A 57 33.79 24.17 -11.97
C ALA A 57 34.89 24.80 -11.11
N SER A 58 35.66 25.73 -11.69
CA SER A 58 36.51 26.65 -10.92
C SER A 58 36.97 27.83 -11.78
N ARG A 59 36.12 28.85 -11.90
CA ARG A 59 36.32 30.24 -12.37
C ARG A 59 34.90 30.78 -12.54
N SER A 60 34.41 31.75 -11.79
CA SER A 60 34.80 33.16 -11.83
C SER A 60 34.06 33.90 -10.71
N GLY A 61 34.67 34.95 -10.17
CA GLY A 61 34.25 35.63 -8.96
C GLY A 61 33.10 36.64 -9.11
N TYR A 62 32.76 37.18 -7.95
CA TYR A 62 31.95 38.35 -7.67
C TYR A 62 32.04 39.48 -8.72
N ILE A 63 30.89 40.08 -9.04
CA ILE A 63 30.64 41.53 -9.02
C ILE A 63 29.11 41.75 -9.10
N SER A 64 28.60 42.56 -8.17
CA SER A 64 27.26 43.15 -8.14
C SER A 64 27.23 44.38 -9.07
N ILE A 65 26.08 44.68 -9.71
CA ILE A 65 25.48 46.02 -9.90
C ILE A 65 24.25 45.87 -10.83
N THR A 66 23.10 46.33 -10.35
CA THR A 66 21.88 46.74 -11.11
C THR A 66 21.81 48.27 -11.19
N PRO A 67 20.88 48.95 -11.89
CA PRO A 67 19.90 48.53 -12.93
C PRO A 67 19.87 49.49 -14.17
N SER A 68 19.10 49.16 -15.22
CA SER A 68 18.02 50.04 -15.79
C SER A 68 17.66 49.77 -17.28
N THR A 69 16.34 49.69 -17.51
CA THR A 69 15.51 50.18 -18.64
C THR A 69 15.72 49.72 -20.10
N SER A 70 14.65 49.06 -20.60
CA SER A 70 14.11 48.97 -21.98
C SER A 70 13.89 50.35 -22.67
N PRO A 71 13.66 50.51 -24.01
CA PRO A 71 12.82 49.64 -24.89
C PRO A 71 13.20 49.46 -26.40
N ASN A 72 12.87 48.29 -26.97
CA ASN A 72 12.09 47.97 -28.20
C ASN A 72 12.27 48.69 -29.59
N PRO A 73 11.77 48.14 -30.73
CA PRO A 73 12.60 47.67 -31.85
C PRO A 73 12.17 48.19 -33.27
N VAL A 74 12.96 47.99 -34.34
CA VAL A 74 12.47 48.02 -35.74
C VAL A 74 13.28 47.14 -36.73
N ALA A 75 12.50 46.36 -37.49
CA ALA A 75 12.58 45.70 -38.81
C ALA A 75 13.79 45.80 -39.77
N GLY A 76 13.93 44.75 -40.62
CA GLY A 76 14.48 44.84 -41.98
C GLY A 76 14.93 43.51 -42.60
N SER A 77 14.15 42.95 -43.52
CA SER A 77 14.42 41.71 -44.28
C SER A 77 15.13 41.97 -45.64
N PRO A 78 15.32 40.98 -46.56
CA PRO A 78 16.59 40.59 -47.21
C PRO A 78 16.70 41.08 -48.69
N PRO A 79 17.66 40.62 -49.56
CA PRO A 79 17.42 39.43 -50.43
C PRO A 79 18.70 38.71 -50.99
N SER A 80 18.67 37.39 -51.28
CA SER A 80 18.57 36.67 -52.58
C SER A 80 19.82 36.47 -53.50
N ARG A 81 20.16 35.18 -53.71
CA ARG A 81 20.55 34.43 -54.95
C ARG A 81 21.39 35.07 -56.06
N SER A 82 22.45 34.38 -56.50
CA SER A 82 22.53 33.61 -57.78
C SER A 82 23.96 33.10 -58.12
N SER A 83 24.04 31.91 -58.73
CA SER A 83 25.20 31.26 -59.39
C SER A 83 25.32 31.75 -60.87
N PRO A 84 26.28 31.37 -61.78
CA PRO A 84 26.88 30.02 -61.99
C PRO A 84 28.32 29.88 -62.62
N VAL A 85 28.92 28.68 -62.43
CA VAL A 85 29.59 27.73 -63.39
C VAL A 85 30.73 28.17 -64.36
N HIS A 86 31.94 27.59 -64.20
CA HIS A 86 32.65 26.74 -65.21
C HIS A 86 33.91 26.01 -64.64
N ALA A 87 34.08 24.74 -65.05
CA ALA A 87 35.13 23.75 -64.70
C ALA A 87 36.35 23.83 -65.66
N ARG A 88 37.56 23.26 -65.43
CA ARG A 88 38.02 21.86 -65.26
C ARG A 88 39.51 21.88 -64.81
N HIS A 89 40.04 20.93 -64.02
CA HIS A 89 40.63 19.68 -64.54
C HIS A 89 40.84 18.60 -63.45
N LEU A 90 40.80 17.36 -63.94
CA LEU A 90 40.70 16.04 -63.33
C LEU A 90 41.93 15.56 -62.52
N HIS A 91 41.66 14.72 -61.50
CA HIS A 91 42.24 13.37 -61.41
C HIS A 91 41.33 12.42 -60.60
N ASP A 92 41.02 11.28 -61.23
CA ASP A 92 40.13 10.20 -60.78
C ASP A 92 40.64 9.41 -59.56
N TRP A 93 39.75 9.12 -58.60
CA TRP A 93 39.77 7.87 -57.82
C TRP A 93 38.33 7.35 -57.65
N ARG A 94 38.15 6.06 -57.96
CA ARG A 94 36.87 5.36 -58.14
C ARG A 94 36.08 5.19 -56.83
N SER A 95 34.76 5.34 -56.91
CA SER A 95 33.78 4.93 -55.90
C SER A 95 33.01 3.68 -56.35
N PRO A 96 32.59 2.77 -55.44
CA PRO A 96 31.51 1.84 -55.71
C PRO A 96 30.18 2.41 -55.27
N LEU A 97 29.21 2.38 -56.19
CA LEU A 97 27.82 2.76 -56.01
C LEU A 97 27.03 1.76 -55.13
N SER A 98 26.00 2.32 -54.48
CA SER A 98 24.67 1.73 -54.21
C SER A 98 24.36 1.06 -52.85
N HIS A 99 24.19 1.87 -51.80
CA HIS A 99 23.38 1.51 -50.62
C HIS A 99 21.87 1.80 -50.77
N ARG A 100 21.38 2.11 -51.99
CA ARG A 100 19.96 2.43 -52.23
C ARG A 100 19.07 1.22 -52.57
N ALA A 101 19.65 0.05 -52.84
CA ALA A 101 18.88 -1.17 -53.14
C ALA A 101 18.47 -1.95 -51.87
N SER A 102 19.19 -1.82 -50.75
CA SER A 102 18.91 -2.56 -49.51
C SER A 102 17.74 -1.98 -48.69
N ILE A 103 17.39 -0.71 -48.91
CA ILE A 103 16.34 -0.04 -48.13
C ILE A 103 14.93 -0.39 -48.65
N ARG A 104 14.77 -0.78 -49.92
CA ARG A 104 13.46 -1.19 -50.47
C ARG A 104 13.10 -2.64 -50.16
N SER A 105 14.06 -3.55 -50.06
CA SER A 105 13.79 -4.95 -49.67
C SER A 105 13.48 -5.06 -48.17
N SER A 106 14.16 -4.28 -47.33
CA SER A 106 13.93 -4.21 -45.88
C SER A 106 12.54 -3.66 -45.53
N ALA A 107 12.08 -2.63 -46.24
CA ALA A 107 10.75 -2.04 -46.04
C ALA A 107 9.62 -3.01 -46.44
N VAL A 108 9.79 -3.83 -47.47
CA VAL A 108 8.79 -4.83 -47.89
C VAL A 108 8.78 -6.05 -46.96
N VAL A 109 9.92 -6.41 -46.36
CA VAL A 109 9.99 -7.46 -45.33
C VAL A 109 9.41 -6.94 -44.01
N ALA A 110 9.67 -5.69 -43.62
CA ALA A 110 9.07 -5.05 -42.44
C ALA A 110 7.54 -4.87 -42.60
N ASP A 111 7.07 -4.46 -43.78
CA ASP A 111 5.63 -4.34 -44.09
C ASP A 111 4.95 -5.73 -44.21
N ARG A 112 5.67 -6.78 -44.67
CA ARG A 112 5.18 -8.18 -44.55
C ARG A 112 5.20 -8.70 -43.12
N PHE A 113 6.13 -8.25 -42.28
CA PHE A 113 6.18 -8.57 -40.86
C PHE A 113 5.01 -7.86 -40.16
N GLU A 114 4.85 -6.55 -40.31
CA GLU A 114 3.73 -5.76 -39.78
C GLU A 114 2.37 -6.27 -40.28
N ARG A 115 2.22 -6.64 -41.55
CA ARG A 115 0.95 -7.24 -42.03
C ARG A 115 0.69 -8.65 -41.48
N ARG A 116 1.72 -9.41 -41.11
CA ARG A 116 1.57 -10.68 -40.36
C ARG A 116 1.28 -10.45 -38.87
N PHE A 117 1.72 -9.34 -38.28
CA PHE A 117 1.45 -9.02 -36.86
C PHE A 117 0.12 -8.29 -36.65
N ALA A 118 -0.32 -7.47 -37.62
CA ALA A 118 -1.63 -6.80 -37.60
C ALA A 118 -2.81 -7.76 -37.83
N THR A 119 -2.55 -9.02 -38.19
CA THR A 119 -3.57 -10.06 -38.44
C THR A 119 -3.61 -11.17 -37.38
N VAL A 120 -2.90 -11.03 -36.25
CA VAL A 120 -2.94 -11.98 -35.12
C VAL A 120 -3.45 -11.28 -33.85
N ALA A 121 -4.48 -10.45 -33.97
CA ALA A 121 -5.45 -10.35 -32.90
C ALA A 121 -6.46 -11.48 -33.15
N THR A 122 -6.10 -12.68 -32.70
CA THR A 122 -7.02 -13.82 -32.67
C THR A 122 -8.25 -13.40 -31.86
N ARG A 123 -9.46 -13.74 -32.37
CA ARG A 123 -10.69 -13.59 -31.58
C ARG A 123 -10.49 -14.28 -30.23
N ASN A 124 -11.04 -13.70 -29.17
CA ASN A 124 -10.92 -14.28 -27.84
C ASN A 124 -11.41 -15.74 -27.86
N SER A 125 -10.54 -16.67 -27.47
CA SER A 125 -10.81 -18.13 -27.47
C SER A 125 -12.04 -18.53 -26.65
N TYR A 126 -12.52 -17.65 -25.77
CA TYR A 126 -13.66 -17.84 -24.88
C TYR A 126 -14.90 -17.02 -25.30
N GLU A 127 -14.98 -16.51 -26.54
CA GLU A 127 -16.15 -15.77 -27.02
C GLU A 127 -17.46 -16.57 -26.90
N ALA A 128 -17.39 -17.90 -26.96
CA ALA A 128 -18.56 -18.80 -26.86
C ALA A 128 -19.26 -18.78 -25.49
N ILE A 129 -18.57 -18.35 -24.41
CA ILE A 129 -19.16 -18.26 -23.06
C ILE A 129 -19.60 -16.84 -22.70
N LEU A 130 -19.54 -15.90 -23.65
CA LEU A 130 -20.02 -14.54 -23.48
C LEU A 130 -21.55 -14.53 -23.44
N THR A 131 -22.10 -14.30 -22.24
CA THR A 131 -23.52 -14.51 -21.92
C THR A 131 -24.18 -13.17 -21.56
N PRO A 132 -25.40 -12.86 -22.05
CA PRO A 132 -26.15 -11.70 -21.58
C PRO A 132 -26.58 -11.86 -20.12
N LEU A 133 -26.51 -10.78 -19.36
CA LEU A 133 -27.01 -10.70 -17.99
C LEU A 133 -28.39 -10.04 -17.99
N ALA A 134 -29.43 -10.83 -17.70
CA ALA A 134 -30.79 -10.34 -17.62
C ALA A 134 -30.98 -9.31 -16.49
N LYS A 135 -31.76 -8.27 -16.76
CA LYS A 135 -32.15 -7.25 -15.78
C LYS A 135 -33.49 -7.59 -15.14
N PRO A 136 -33.64 -7.48 -13.81
CA PRO A 136 -34.95 -7.59 -13.15
C PRO A 136 -35.93 -6.55 -13.73
N GLY A 137 -37.08 -7.02 -14.24
CA GLY A 137 -38.08 -6.15 -14.88
C GLY A 137 -37.97 -6.03 -16.41
N GLY A 138 -37.05 -6.76 -17.05
CA GLY A 138 -36.90 -6.83 -18.50
C GLY A 138 -35.70 -6.06 -19.05
N GLY A 139 -35.13 -6.55 -20.15
CA GLY A 139 -33.89 -6.05 -20.74
C GLY A 139 -32.63 -6.74 -20.18
N GLU A 140 -31.46 -6.19 -20.50
CA GLU A 140 -30.15 -6.72 -20.11
C GLU A 140 -29.30 -5.61 -19.49
N PHE A 141 -28.48 -5.96 -18.49
CA PHE A 141 -27.49 -5.03 -17.95
C PHE A 141 -26.24 -4.92 -18.84
N GLY A 142 -25.92 -5.99 -19.57
CA GLY A 142 -24.72 -6.16 -20.37
C GLY A 142 -24.42 -7.64 -20.57
N LYS A 143 -23.24 -7.96 -21.12
CA LYS A 143 -22.73 -9.32 -21.31
C LYS A 143 -21.54 -9.58 -20.42
N TYR A 144 -21.31 -10.82 -20.03
CA TYR A 144 -20.17 -11.25 -19.22
C TYR A 144 -19.66 -12.61 -19.66
N TYR A 145 -18.39 -12.90 -19.39
CA TYR A 145 -17.85 -14.24 -19.57
C TYR A 145 -18.32 -15.11 -18.41
N SER A 146 -19.18 -16.09 -18.72
CA SER A 146 -19.79 -16.97 -17.72
C SER A 146 -18.80 -18.06 -17.29
N LEU A 147 -18.26 -17.95 -16.08
CA LEU A 147 -17.37 -18.98 -15.53
C LEU A 147 -18.08 -20.35 -15.41
N PRO A 148 -19.35 -20.44 -14.99
CA PRO A 148 -20.07 -21.72 -14.99
C PRO A 148 -20.22 -22.36 -16.37
N ALA A 149 -20.25 -21.58 -17.45
CA ALA A 149 -20.36 -22.11 -18.82
C ALA A 149 -19.09 -22.81 -19.32
N LEU A 150 -17.98 -22.75 -18.58
CA LEU A 150 -16.79 -23.57 -18.83
C LEU A 150 -16.99 -25.05 -18.48
N ASP A 151 -18.03 -25.38 -17.69
CA ASP A 151 -18.37 -26.74 -17.25
C ASP A 151 -17.19 -27.51 -16.62
N ASP A 152 -16.37 -26.79 -15.83
CA ASP A 152 -15.21 -27.36 -15.14
C ASP A 152 -15.43 -27.40 -13.62
N PRO A 153 -15.50 -28.59 -12.99
CA PRO A 153 -15.76 -28.72 -11.57
C PRO A 153 -14.63 -28.16 -10.68
N ARG A 154 -13.42 -27.94 -11.23
CA ARG A 154 -12.30 -27.33 -10.49
C ARG A 154 -12.61 -25.88 -10.11
N ILE A 155 -13.36 -25.16 -10.95
CA ILE A 155 -13.74 -23.75 -10.71
C ILE A 155 -14.53 -23.62 -9.41
N ASP A 156 -15.41 -24.56 -9.12
CA ASP A 156 -16.26 -24.54 -7.92
C ASP A 156 -15.46 -24.62 -6.61
N ARG A 157 -14.25 -25.17 -6.65
CA ARG A 157 -13.33 -25.29 -5.50
C ARG A 157 -12.39 -24.10 -5.32
N LEU A 158 -12.19 -23.29 -6.36
CA LEU A 158 -11.24 -22.17 -6.33
C LEU A 158 -11.61 -21.13 -5.26
N PRO A 159 -10.63 -20.57 -4.53
CA PRO A 159 -10.84 -19.36 -3.73
C PRO A 159 -11.44 -18.22 -4.57
N TYR A 160 -12.26 -17.37 -3.95
CA TYR A 160 -12.92 -16.26 -4.66
C TYR A 160 -11.92 -15.30 -5.30
N SER A 161 -10.85 -15.00 -4.57
CA SER A 161 -9.71 -14.21 -5.05
C SER A 161 -9.10 -14.76 -6.35
N ILE A 162 -9.00 -16.09 -6.49
CA ILE A 162 -8.47 -16.75 -7.70
C ILE A 162 -9.47 -16.70 -8.85
N ARG A 163 -10.78 -16.71 -8.58
CA ARG A 163 -11.81 -16.55 -9.62
C ARG A 163 -11.75 -15.18 -10.31
N ILE A 164 -11.33 -14.14 -9.59
CA ILE A 164 -11.11 -12.81 -10.18
C ILE A 164 -9.92 -12.82 -11.14
N LEU A 165 -8.82 -13.51 -10.77
CA LEU A 165 -7.68 -13.70 -11.68
C LEU A 165 -8.09 -14.51 -12.92
N LEU A 166 -8.90 -15.55 -12.73
CA LEU A 166 -9.43 -16.37 -13.82
C LEU A 166 -10.29 -15.57 -14.80
N GLU A 167 -11.23 -14.77 -14.29
CA GLU A 167 -12.06 -13.90 -15.13
C GLU A 167 -11.22 -12.92 -15.94
N SER A 168 -10.23 -12.27 -15.30
CA SER A 168 -9.35 -11.33 -15.99
C SER A 168 -8.58 -12.01 -17.12
N ALA A 169 -8.06 -13.22 -16.89
CA ALA A 169 -7.37 -13.99 -17.92
C ALA A 169 -8.28 -14.40 -19.09
N ILE A 170 -9.50 -14.87 -18.80
CA ILE A 170 -10.48 -15.26 -19.82
C ILE A 170 -10.88 -14.07 -20.69
N ARG A 171 -11.30 -12.97 -20.06
CA ARG A 171 -11.77 -11.78 -20.78
C ARG A 171 -10.69 -11.16 -21.66
N ASN A 172 -9.43 -11.24 -21.23
CA ASN A 172 -8.29 -10.67 -21.94
C ASN A 172 -7.52 -11.70 -22.79
N CYS A 173 -8.03 -12.92 -22.97
CA CYS A 173 -7.35 -13.93 -23.75
C CYS A 173 -7.29 -13.54 -25.24
N ASP A 174 -6.09 -13.25 -25.71
CA ASP A 174 -5.78 -12.83 -27.08
C ASP A 174 -4.85 -13.82 -27.80
N GLU A 175 -4.43 -14.90 -27.13
CA GLU A 175 -3.42 -15.87 -27.55
C GLU A 175 -2.04 -15.26 -27.84
N PHE A 176 -1.78 -14.06 -27.28
CA PHE A 176 -0.50 -13.37 -27.39
C PHE A 176 0.02 -12.91 -26.02
N GLN A 177 -0.61 -11.90 -25.42
CA GLN A 177 -0.30 -11.44 -24.07
C GLN A 177 -0.88 -12.36 -23.01
N VAL A 178 -2.06 -12.93 -23.27
CA VAL A 178 -2.77 -13.86 -22.39
C VAL A 178 -3.24 -15.05 -23.21
N THR A 179 -2.70 -16.23 -22.90
CA THR A 179 -2.95 -17.44 -23.69
C THR A 179 -3.96 -18.37 -23.02
N GLY A 180 -4.58 -19.28 -23.78
CA GLY A 180 -5.42 -20.33 -23.20
C GLY A 180 -4.67 -21.21 -22.19
N LYS A 181 -3.33 -21.33 -22.31
CA LYS A 181 -2.48 -22.03 -21.33
C LYS A 181 -2.44 -21.30 -20.00
N ASP A 182 -2.49 -19.97 -19.99
CA ASP A 182 -2.49 -19.19 -18.76
C ASP A 182 -3.82 -19.34 -18.02
N VAL A 183 -4.94 -19.38 -18.76
CA VAL A 183 -6.26 -19.71 -18.18
C VAL A 183 -6.24 -21.10 -17.53
N GLU A 184 -5.73 -22.12 -18.22
CA GLU A 184 -5.63 -23.48 -17.65
C GLU A 184 -4.73 -23.55 -16.41
N LYS A 185 -3.62 -22.78 -16.37
CA LYS A 185 -2.79 -22.69 -15.15
C LYS A 185 -3.62 -22.19 -13.96
N ILE A 186 -4.50 -21.22 -14.17
CA ILE A 186 -5.34 -20.63 -13.11
C ILE A 186 -6.47 -21.59 -12.71
N ILE A 187 -7.15 -22.24 -13.67
CA ILE A 187 -8.17 -23.25 -13.36
C ILE A 187 -7.55 -24.40 -12.53
N ASN A 188 -6.33 -24.80 -12.87
CA ASN A 188 -5.58 -25.85 -12.16
C ASN A 188 -4.80 -25.35 -10.93
N TRP A 189 -5.28 -24.27 -10.28
CA TRP A 189 -4.61 -23.57 -9.18
C TRP A 189 -4.05 -24.49 -8.09
N GLU A 190 -4.82 -25.48 -7.65
CA GLU A 190 -4.44 -26.42 -6.58
C GLU A 190 -3.10 -27.14 -6.88
N ASN A 191 -2.82 -27.41 -8.16
CA ASN A 191 -1.61 -28.08 -8.61
C ASN A 191 -0.53 -27.12 -9.15
N SER A 192 -0.92 -25.94 -9.60
CA SER A 192 -0.03 -24.98 -10.28
C SER A 192 0.56 -23.94 -9.33
N ALA A 193 -0.20 -23.47 -8.33
CA ALA A 193 0.27 -22.49 -7.34
C ALA A 193 1.47 -23.01 -6.51
N PRO A 194 1.49 -24.28 -6.02
CA PRO A 194 2.67 -24.82 -5.32
C PRO A 194 3.94 -24.88 -6.19
N LYS A 195 3.79 -24.90 -7.52
CA LYS A 195 4.91 -24.89 -8.48
C LYS A 195 5.41 -23.49 -8.81
N GLN A 196 4.83 -22.46 -8.20
CA GLN A 196 5.20 -21.05 -8.41
C GLN A 196 5.17 -20.65 -9.89
N VAL A 197 4.14 -21.10 -10.63
CA VAL A 197 3.99 -20.73 -12.05
C VAL A 197 3.68 -19.25 -12.19
N GLU A 198 4.19 -18.63 -13.25
CA GLU A 198 3.83 -17.25 -13.61
C GLU A 198 2.55 -17.22 -14.44
N ILE A 199 1.72 -16.22 -14.15
CA ILE A 199 0.49 -15.88 -14.85
C ILE A 199 0.47 -14.38 -15.20
N PRO A 200 -0.14 -13.99 -16.34
CA PRO A 200 -0.44 -12.60 -16.62
C PRO A 200 -1.69 -12.16 -15.84
N PHE A 201 -1.67 -10.93 -15.34
CA PHE A 201 -2.84 -10.29 -14.74
C PHE A 201 -3.02 -8.88 -15.30
N LYS A 202 -4.25 -8.57 -15.74
CA LYS A 202 -4.63 -7.23 -16.22
C LYS A 202 -5.66 -6.65 -15.25
N PRO A 203 -5.27 -5.70 -14.37
CA PRO A 203 -6.20 -5.06 -13.45
C PRO A 203 -7.23 -4.22 -14.22
N ALA A 204 -8.42 -4.03 -13.64
CA ALA A 204 -9.47 -3.23 -14.24
C ALA A 204 -9.17 -1.72 -14.24
N ARG A 205 -8.37 -1.24 -13.27
CA ARG A 205 -7.98 0.17 -13.10
C ARG A 205 -6.69 0.31 -12.29
N VAL A 206 -6.17 1.53 -12.23
CA VAL A 206 -5.00 1.91 -11.43
C VAL A 206 -5.36 3.03 -10.44
N LEU A 207 -4.80 2.97 -9.22
CA LEU A 207 -4.99 3.98 -8.18
C LEU A 207 -3.65 4.66 -7.82
N LEU A 208 -3.61 5.98 -7.79
CA LEU A 208 -2.43 6.76 -7.46
C LEU A 208 -2.71 7.69 -6.27
N GLN A 209 -1.64 8.05 -5.57
CA GLN A 209 -1.59 9.15 -4.61
C GLN A 209 -0.52 10.16 -5.05
N ASP A 210 -0.48 11.38 -4.52
CA ASP A 210 0.36 12.46 -5.10
C ASP A 210 1.88 12.27 -4.98
N PHE A 211 2.41 11.59 -3.96
CA PHE A 211 3.85 11.33 -3.82
C PHE A 211 4.38 10.41 -4.92
N THR A 212 3.62 9.37 -5.29
CA THR A 212 4.00 8.43 -6.36
C THR A 212 3.36 8.76 -7.71
N GLY A 213 2.28 9.53 -7.70
CA GLY A 213 1.58 9.98 -8.90
C GLY A 213 2.33 11.07 -9.64
N VAL A 214 3.02 11.98 -8.93
CA VAL A 214 3.91 12.96 -9.57
C VAL A 214 4.97 12.28 -10.45
N PRO A 215 5.82 11.37 -9.94
CA PRO A 215 6.80 10.70 -10.79
C PRO A 215 6.15 9.86 -11.90
N ALA A 216 5.03 9.16 -11.64
CA ALA A 216 4.35 8.39 -12.70
C ALA A 216 3.85 9.26 -13.86
N VAL A 217 3.32 10.46 -13.57
CA VAL A 217 2.89 11.42 -14.61
C VAL A 217 4.10 12.04 -15.33
N VAL A 218 5.23 12.25 -14.62
CA VAL A 218 6.50 12.66 -15.25
C VAL A 218 6.98 11.59 -16.22
N ASP A 219 6.91 10.31 -15.86
CA ASP A 219 7.36 9.21 -16.70
C ASP A 219 6.49 9.09 -17.96
N LEU A 220 5.16 9.19 -17.84
CA LEU A 220 4.26 9.26 -19.01
C LEU A 220 4.57 10.46 -19.92
N ALA A 221 4.85 11.63 -19.35
CA ALA A 221 5.23 12.81 -20.12
C ALA A 221 6.57 12.60 -20.87
N CYS A 222 7.56 12.01 -20.19
CA CYS A 222 8.86 11.68 -20.76
C CYS A 222 8.73 10.63 -21.88
N MET A 223 7.82 9.67 -21.74
CA MET A 223 7.52 8.68 -22.77
C MET A 223 6.89 9.33 -24.01
N ARG A 224 6.01 10.33 -23.85
CA ARG A 224 5.50 11.13 -24.98
C ARG A 224 6.61 11.87 -25.71
N ASP A 225 7.51 12.51 -24.98
CA ASP A 225 8.67 13.19 -25.56
C ASP A 225 9.59 12.21 -26.31
N ALA A 226 9.80 11.01 -25.76
CA ALA A 226 10.58 9.97 -26.41
C ALA A 226 9.92 9.49 -27.72
N MET A 227 8.60 9.26 -27.71
CA MET A 227 7.84 8.87 -28.91
C MET A 227 7.92 9.94 -30.00
N ASN A 228 7.79 11.21 -29.64
CA ASN A 228 7.94 12.33 -30.56
C ASN A 228 9.35 12.40 -31.16
N LYS A 229 10.40 12.21 -30.35
CA LYS A 229 11.81 12.17 -30.83
C LYS A 229 12.07 11.02 -31.80
N LEU A 230 11.35 9.90 -31.65
CA LEU A 230 11.42 8.76 -32.57
C LEU A 230 10.56 8.94 -33.83
N GLY A 231 9.88 10.08 -34.00
CA GLY A 231 8.98 10.33 -35.13
C GLY A 231 7.70 9.51 -35.08
N SER A 232 7.31 9.03 -33.89
CA SER A 232 6.07 8.29 -33.66
C SER A 232 5.00 9.18 -33.06
N ASP A 233 3.78 8.67 -33.00
CA ASP A 233 2.63 9.34 -32.40
C ASP A 233 2.70 9.26 -30.87
N SER A 234 2.84 10.42 -30.21
CA SER A 234 2.91 10.50 -28.74
C SER A 234 1.57 10.26 -28.06
N ASP A 235 0.43 10.42 -28.76
CA ASP A 235 -0.89 10.18 -28.18
C ASP A 235 -1.12 8.69 -27.89
N LYS A 236 -0.30 7.80 -28.46
CA LYS A 236 -0.26 6.38 -28.08
C LYS A 236 0.18 6.14 -26.64
N ILE A 237 0.91 7.09 -26.03
CA ILE A 237 1.21 7.05 -24.60
C ILE A 237 0.03 7.68 -23.87
N ASN A 238 -0.94 6.82 -23.55
CA ASN A 238 -2.11 7.18 -22.78
C ASN A 238 -2.60 5.98 -21.95
N PRO A 239 -3.10 6.18 -20.73
CA PRO A 239 -3.75 5.11 -19.98
C PRO A 239 -4.91 4.47 -20.75
N LEU A 240 -4.87 3.14 -20.86
CA LEU A 240 -5.88 2.27 -21.48
C LEU A 240 -6.91 1.75 -20.48
N VAL A 241 -6.63 1.90 -19.18
CA VAL A 241 -7.54 1.64 -18.07
C VAL A 241 -7.79 2.92 -17.28
N PRO A 242 -8.90 3.05 -16.54
CA PRO A 242 -9.11 4.17 -15.62
C PRO A 242 -7.96 4.31 -14.62
N VAL A 243 -7.51 5.55 -14.43
CA VAL A 243 -6.50 5.95 -13.44
C VAL A 243 -7.11 7.01 -12.55
N ASP A 244 -7.26 6.68 -11.27
CA ASP A 244 -7.75 7.62 -10.26
C ASP A 244 -6.56 8.06 -9.39
N LEU A 245 -6.24 9.35 -9.34
CA LEU A 245 -5.19 9.92 -8.50
C LEU A 245 -5.80 10.77 -7.39
N VAL A 246 -5.43 10.55 -6.14
CA VAL A 246 -5.91 11.34 -4.99
C VAL A 246 -4.75 12.11 -4.35
N ILE A 247 -4.93 13.41 -4.12
CA ILE A 247 -3.92 14.24 -3.46
C ILE A 247 -4.19 14.26 -1.95
N ASP A 248 -3.34 13.58 -1.17
CA ASP A 248 -3.55 13.35 0.26
C ASP A 248 -2.26 13.20 1.09
N HIS A 249 -1.09 13.12 0.47
CA HIS A 249 0.22 12.99 1.14
C HIS A 249 0.93 14.33 1.37
N SER A 250 0.36 15.44 0.90
CA SER A 250 0.97 16.78 0.97
C SER A 250 0.63 17.57 2.23
N VAL A 251 -0.55 17.38 2.83
CA VAL A 251 -0.98 18.13 4.03
C VAL A 251 -0.17 17.70 5.26
N GLN A 252 0.24 18.70 6.05
CA GLN A 252 0.99 18.53 7.29
C GLN A 252 0.20 19.10 8.47
N VAL A 253 0.44 18.56 9.66
CA VAL A 253 -0.16 19.09 10.90
C VAL A 253 0.69 20.24 11.44
N ASP A 254 0.79 21.34 10.69
CA ASP A 254 1.54 22.53 11.12
C ASP A 254 0.89 23.18 12.35
N VAL A 255 -0.44 23.35 12.30
CA VAL A 255 -1.28 23.81 13.40
C VAL A 255 -2.17 22.68 13.89
N ALA A 256 -2.28 22.54 15.20
CA ALA A 256 -3.16 21.60 15.89
C ALA A 256 -3.88 22.30 17.04
N ARG A 257 -4.89 21.64 17.64
CA ARG A 257 -5.64 22.16 18.81
C ARG A 257 -6.26 23.55 18.61
N SER A 258 -6.67 23.88 17.39
CA SER A 258 -7.28 25.18 17.06
C SER A 258 -8.43 25.00 16.09
N GLU A 259 -9.46 25.85 16.20
CA GLU A 259 -10.62 25.85 15.28
C GLU A 259 -10.22 26.16 13.84
N ASN A 260 -9.19 26.98 13.63
CA ASN A 260 -8.68 27.34 12.31
C ASN A 260 -7.60 26.39 11.77
N ALA A 261 -7.25 25.30 12.48
CA ALA A 261 -6.14 24.42 12.13
C ALA A 261 -6.27 23.85 10.71
N VAL A 262 -7.45 23.33 10.34
CA VAL A 262 -7.71 22.79 8.99
C VAL A 262 -7.47 23.85 7.90
N GLN A 263 -7.89 25.09 8.10
CA GLN A 263 -7.74 26.15 7.12
C GLN A 263 -6.26 26.52 6.93
N VAL A 264 -5.54 26.70 8.05
CA VAL A 264 -4.12 27.09 8.01
C VAL A 264 -3.28 25.99 7.37
N ASN A 265 -3.50 24.73 7.75
CA ASN A 265 -2.73 23.60 7.21
C ASN A 265 -2.98 23.40 5.72
N MET A 266 -4.22 23.56 5.24
CA MET A 266 -4.54 23.47 3.81
C MET A 266 -3.99 24.64 3.00
N GLU A 267 -3.96 25.85 3.56
CA GLU A 267 -3.33 27.01 2.93
C GLU A 267 -1.82 26.80 2.77
N LEU A 268 -1.15 26.33 3.83
CA LEU A 268 0.28 25.99 3.79
C LEU A 268 0.57 24.85 2.82
N GLU A 269 -0.28 23.82 2.79
CA GLU A 269 -0.20 22.73 1.81
C GLU A 269 -0.19 23.29 0.37
N PHE A 270 -1.14 24.17 0.05
CA PHE A 270 -1.26 24.76 -1.28
C PHE A 270 -0.07 25.64 -1.63
N GLN A 271 0.40 26.47 -0.69
CA GLN A 271 1.57 27.33 -0.90
C GLN A 271 2.84 26.51 -1.17
N ARG A 272 3.07 25.44 -0.39
CA ARG A 272 4.26 24.58 -0.51
C ARG A 272 4.24 23.70 -1.77
N ASN A 273 3.06 23.30 -2.24
CA ASN A 273 2.92 22.27 -3.29
C ASN A 273 2.29 22.78 -4.59
N LYS A 274 2.18 24.09 -4.78
CA LYS A 274 1.54 24.73 -5.95
C LYS A 274 2.02 24.16 -7.29
N GLU A 275 3.34 23.97 -7.44
CA GLU A 275 3.94 23.42 -8.67
C GLU A 275 3.50 21.97 -8.92
N ARG A 276 3.59 21.12 -7.90
CA ARG A 276 3.17 19.70 -7.97
C ARG A 276 1.69 19.59 -8.32
N PHE A 277 0.84 20.42 -7.71
CA PHE A 277 -0.60 20.42 -7.97
C PHE A 277 -0.94 20.93 -9.37
N ALA A 278 -0.26 21.98 -9.84
CA ALA A 278 -0.42 22.47 -11.21
C ALA A 278 0.00 21.40 -12.23
N PHE A 279 1.08 20.66 -11.95
CA PHE A 279 1.56 19.56 -12.79
C PHE A 279 0.57 18.39 -12.84
N LEU A 280 0.04 17.93 -11.70
CA LEU A 280 -0.98 16.87 -11.67
C LEU A 280 -2.29 17.31 -12.34
N ARG A 281 -2.69 18.57 -12.15
CA ARG A 281 -3.85 19.14 -12.86
C ARG A 281 -3.64 19.14 -14.38
N TRP A 282 -2.45 19.49 -14.84
CA TRP A 282 -2.09 19.36 -16.26
C TRP A 282 -2.22 17.90 -16.72
N GLY A 283 -1.70 16.94 -15.95
CA GLY A 283 -1.79 15.50 -16.24
C GLY A 283 -3.23 15.04 -16.48
N SER A 284 -4.17 15.47 -15.63
CA SER A 284 -5.60 15.14 -15.77
C SER A 284 -6.24 15.62 -17.08
N SER A 285 -5.72 16.70 -17.67
CA SER A 285 -6.19 17.22 -18.96
C SER A 285 -5.41 16.65 -20.14
N ALA A 286 -4.14 16.27 -19.93
CA ALA A 286 -3.24 15.80 -20.96
C ALA A 286 -3.43 14.31 -21.29
N PHE A 287 -3.90 13.51 -20.32
CA PHE A 287 -4.10 12.07 -20.47
C PHE A 287 -5.59 11.72 -20.34
N GLN A 288 -6.11 10.93 -21.29
CA GLN A 288 -7.46 10.37 -21.18
C GLN A 288 -7.47 9.30 -20.08
N ASN A 289 -8.66 9.03 -19.52
CA ASN A 289 -8.87 8.08 -18.42
C ASN A 289 -8.15 8.45 -17.10
N MET A 290 -7.62 9.67 -16.97
CA MET A 290 -6.95 10.13 -15.75
C MET A 290 -7.84 11.10 -14.97
N LEU A 291 -8.37 10.65 -13.83
CA LEU A 291 -9.08 11.48 -12.86
C LEU A 291 -8.11 11.94 -11.76
N VAL A 292 -8.09 13.23 -11.46
CA VAL A 292 -7.36 13.77 -10.30
C VAL A 292 -8.35 14.34 -9.29
N VAL A 293 -8.38 13.73 -8.11
CA VAL A 293 -9.14 14.19 -6.94
C VAL A 293 -8.29 15.25 -6.21
N PRO A 294 -8.81 16.48 -6.03
CA PRO A 294 -8.03 17.61 -5.54
C PRO A 294 -7.67 17.49 -4.05
N PRO A 295 -6.70 18.31 -3.56
CA PRO A 295 -6.33 18.35 -2.14
C PRO A 295 -7.54 18.66 -1.25
N GLY A 296 -7.54 18.13 -0.02
CA GLY A 296 -8.61 18.34 0.95
C GLY A 296 -9.88 17.52 0.72
N SER A 297 -9.88 16.59 -0.25
CA SER A 297 -11.02 15.71 -0.53
C SER A 297 -11.09 14.50 0.39
N GLY A 298 -9.95 14.03 0.91
CA GLY A 298 -9.84 12.81 1.71
C GLY A 298 -8.58 12.01 1.40
N ILE A 299 -8.43 10.87 2.08
CA ILE A 299 -7.32 9.93 1.91
C ILE A 299 -7.67 8.93 0.81
N VAL A 300 -6.69 8.61 -0.04
CA VAL A 300 -6.82 7.80 -1.26
C VAL A 300 -7.66 6.53 -1.06
N HIS A 301 -7.43 5.78 0.02
CA HIS A 301 -8.11 4.51 0.26
C HIS A 301 -9.54 4.66 0.76
N GLN A 302 -9.84 5.71 1.54
CA GLN A 302 -11.21 5.98 1.99
C GLN A 302 -12.04 6.56 0.83
N VAL A 303 -11.46 7.47 0.04
CA VAL A 303 -12.08 7.97 -1.19
C VAL A 303 -12.31 6.82 -2.18
N ASN A 304 -11.38 5.86 -2.25
CA ASN A 304 -11.57 4.66 -3.06
C ASN A 304 -12.75 3.82 -2.57
N LEU A 305 -12.82 3.53 -1.27
CA LEU A 305 -13.90 2.75 -0.66
C LEU A 305 -15.28 3.42 -0.80
N GLU A 306 -15.35 4.73 -0.55
CA GLU A 306 -16.61 5.49 -0.50
C GLU A 306 -17.09 5.97 -1.86
N TYR A 307 -16.19 6.16 -2.84
CA TYR A 307 -16.50 6.84 -4.10
C TYR A 307 -15.97 6.13 -5.36
N LEU A 308 -14.67 5.81 -5.42
CA LEU A 308 -14.05 5.35 -6.67
C LEU A 308 -14.27 3.87 -6.98
N ALA A 309 -14.50 2.99 -5.99
CA ALA A 309 -14.67 1.57 -6.28
C ALA A 309 -15.95 1.28 -7.07
N ARG A 310 -15.82 0.40 -8.07
CA ARG A 310 -16.94 0.00 -8.94
C ARG A 310 -17.56 -1.33 -8.51
N VAL A 311 -16.77 -2.20 -7.86
CA VAL A 311 -17.11 -3.61 -7.53
C VAL A 311 -17.33 -4.49 -8.76
N VAL A 312 -18.20 -4.06 -9.69
CA VAL A 312 -18.37 -4.64 -11.02
C VAL A 312 -18.36 -3.50 -12.03
N PHE A 313 -17.48 -3.57 -13.02
CA PHE A 313 -17.46 -2.66 -14.14
C PHE A 313 -18.59 -2.98 -15.12
N ASN A 314 -19.12 -1.94 -15.76
CA ASN A 314 -19.85 -2.05 -17.02
C ASN A 314 -19.15 -1.15 -18.04
N ASN A 315 -18.30 -1.73 -18.88
CA ASN A 315 -17.54 -0.99 -19.87
C ASN A 315 -18.03 -1.38 -21.27
N ASN A 316 -18.74 -0.46 -21.93
CA ASN A 316 -19.32 -0.66 -23.25
C ASN A 316 -20.18 -1.94 -23.35
N GLY A 317 -20.95 -2.22 -22.30
CA GLY A 317 -21.83 -3.38 -22.24
C GLY A 317 -21.14 -4.69 -21.84
N ILE A 318 -19.85 -4.68 -21.48
CA ILE A 318 -19.15 -5.84 -20.92
C ILE A 318 -18.99 -5.67 -19.41
N LEU A 319 -19.49 -6.66 -18.66
CA LEU A 319 -19.45 -6.73 -17.21
C LEU A 319 -18.29 -7.61 -16.72
N TYR A 320 -17.55 -7.13 -15.72
CA TYR A 320 -16.42 -7.83 -15.11
C TYR A 320 -16.11 -7.29 -13.71
N PRO A 321 -15.41 -8.04 -12.83
CA PRO A 321 -15.11 -7.60 -11.47
C PRO A 321 -14.16 -6.39 -11.50
N ASP A 322 -14.38 -5.45 -10.58
CA ASP A 322 -13.37 -4.44 -10.26
C ASP A 322 -12.13 -5.14 -9.68
N SER A 323 -10.97 -4.68 -10.13
CA SER A 323 -9.67 -5.05 -9.60
C SER A 323 -8.70 -3.89 -9.83
N VAL A 324 -7.81 -3.67 -8.87
CA VAL A 324 -6.99 -2.44 -8.87
C VAL A 324 -5.59 -2.69 -8.36
N VAL A 325 -4.61 -2.15 -9.06
CA VAL A 325 -3.25 -2.00 -8.52
C VAL A 325 -3.05 -0.54 -8.18
N GLY A 326 -2.39 -0.26 -7.07
CA GLY A 326 -2.14 1.11 -6.66
C GLY A 326 -0.70 1.37 -6.28
N THR A 327 -0.25 2.61 -6.44
CA THR A 327 1.10 3.02 -6.02
C THR A 327 1.17 3.38 -4.54
N ASP A 328 0.39 2.67 -3.73
CA ASP A 328 0.40 2.71 -2.27
C ASP A 328 0.21 1.28 -1.73
N SER A 329 0.98 0.91 -0.70
CA SER A 329 0.94 -0.45 -0.17
C SER A 329 -0.44 -0.86 0.38
N HIS A 330 -1.20 0.09 0.93
CA HIS A 330 -2.49 -0.17 1.57
C HIS A 330 -3.67 -0.07 0.61
N THR A 331 -3.45 -0.10 -0.71
CA THR A 331 -4.51 -0.30 -1.71
C THR A 331 -5.33 -1.55 -1.40
N THR A 332 -4.75 -2.53 -0.69
CA THR A 332 -5.42 -3.71 -0.14
C THR A 332 -6.62 -3.40 0.77
N MET A 333 -6.76 -2.16 1.27
CA MET A 333 -7.96 -1.75 2.02
C MET A 333 -9.26 -2.00 1.23
N ILE A 334 -9.20 -1.92 -0.10
CA ILE A 334 -10.36 -2.14 -0.97
C ILE A 334 -10.80 -3.61 -1.03
N ASP A 335 -9.95 -4.54 -0.60
CA ASP A 335 -10.27 -5.96 -0.56
C ASP A 335 -11.39 -6.27 0.44
N GLY A 336 -11.62 -5.39 1.43
CA GLY A 336 -12.76 -5.45 2.34
C GLY A 336 -14.12 -5.25 1.65
N LEU A 337 -14.12 -4.63 0.45
CA LEU A 337 -15.28 -4.43 -0.43
C LEU A 337 -15.42 -5.56 -1.47
N GLY A 338 -14.54 -6.58 -1.44
CA GLY A 338 -14.51 -7.66 -2.42
C GLY A 338 -13.93 -7.28 -3.78
N VAL A 339 -13.15 -6.19 -3.83
CA VAL A 339 -12.37 -5.77 -5.00
C VAL A 339 -10.95 -6.28 -4.81
N ALA A 340 -10.43 -7.11 -5.71
CA ALA A 340 -9.05 -7.59 -5.58
C ALA A 340 -8.07 -6.45 -5.90
N GLY A 341 -7.30 -6.00 -4.91
CA GLY A 341 -6.30 -4.97 -5.14
C GLY A 341 -5.12 -4.95 -4.17
N TRP A 342 -3.99 -4.45 -4.66
CA TRP A 342 -2.75 -4.41 -3.88
C TRP A 342 -1.81 -3.31 -4.35
N GLY A 343 -0.81 -3.03 -3.50
CA GLY A 343 0.24 -2.06 -3.79
C GLY A 343 1.29 -2.57 -4.77
N VAL A 344 1.73 -1.71 -5.68
CA VAL A 344 2.80 -1.94 -6.67
C VAL A 344 3.71 -0.71 -6.77
N GLY A 345 4.86 -0.85 -7.45
CA GLY A 345 5.72 0.29 -7.77
C GLY A 345 5.15 1.16 -8.90
N GLY A 346 5.71 2.35 -9.07
CA GLY A 346 5.29 3.31 -10.13
C GLY A 346 5.36 2.71 -11.52
N ILE A 347 6.48 2.04 -11.85
CA ILE A 347 6.71 1.44 -13.17
C ILE A 347 5.74 0.29 -13.45
N GLU A 348 5.42 -0.56 -12.46
CA GLU A 348 4.39 -1.60 -12.64
C GLU A 348 3.01 -0.98 -12.87
N ALA A 349 2.69 0.11 -12.16
CA ALA A 349 1.44 0.84 -12.37
C ALA A 349 1.40 1.48 -13.77
N GLU A 350 2.46 2.15 -14.22
CA GLU A 350 2.58 2.72 -15.58
C GLU A 350 2.45 1.65 -16.66
N ALA A 351 3.09 0.49 -16.48
CA ALA A 351 2.96 -0.63 -17.40
C ALA A 351 1.49 -1.11 -17.48
N ALA A 352 0.81 -1.23 -16.33
CA ALA A 352 -0.61 -1.57 -16.29
C ALA A 352 -1.48 -0.50 -16.97
N MET A 353 -1.18 0.79 -16.76
CA MET A 353 -1.86 1.91 -17.45
C MET A 353 -1.74 1.75 -18.97
N LEU A 354 -0.58 1.36 -19.48
CA LEU A 354 -0.33 1.18 -20.91
C LEU A 354 -0.78 -0.19 -21.47
N GLY A 355 -1.54 -0.96 -20.68
CA GLY A 355 -2.15 -2.22 -21.09
C GLY A 355 -1.24 -3.44 -21.06
N GLN A 356 -0.03 -3.30 -20.51
CA GLN A 356 0.88 -4.43 -20.31
C GLN A 356 0.33 -5.31 -19.17
N PRO A 357 0.14 -6.63 -19.39
CA PRO A 357 -0.17 -7.53 -18.29
C PRO A 357 0.97 -7.57 -17.28
N MET A 358 0.62 -7.54 -16.01
CA MET A 358 1.56 -7.78 -14.94
C MET A 358 1.90 -9.26 -14.88
N SER A 359 3.19 -9.60 -14.89
CA SER A 359 3.60 -10.97 -14.56
C SER A 359 3.62 -11.14 -13.05
N MET A 360 2.90 -12.14 -12.55
CA MET A 360 2.92 -12.51 -11.14
C MET A 360 2.99 -14.02 -10.97
N VAL A 361 3.62 -14.45 -9.88
CA VAL A 361 3.54 -15.85 -9.44
C VAL A 361 2.11 -16.11 -8.97
N LEU A 362 1.48 -17.17 -9.48
CA LEU A 362 0.15 -17.59 -9.05
C LEU A 362 0.17 -17.87 -7.53
N PRO A 363 -0.53 -17.06 -6.72
CA PRO A 363 -0.31 -17.06 -5.28
C PRO A 363 -0.99 -18.26 -4.61
N GLY A 364 -0.34 -18.79 -3.57
CA GLY A 364 -1.04 -19.59 -2.58
C GLY A 364 -2.05 -18.73 -1.82
N VAL A 365 -3.14 -19.34 -1.35
CA VAL A 365 -4.21 -18.66 -0.62
C VAL A 365 -4.33 -19.25 0.77
N VAL A 366 -4.19 -18.42 1.80
CA VAL A 366 -4.42 -18.81 3.20
C VAL A 366 -5.87 -18.52 3.54
N GLY A 367 -6.63 -19.56 3.87
CA GLY A 367 -8.00 -19.41 4.37
C GLY A 367 -7.97 -19.01 5.83
N PHE A 368 -8.52 -17.85 6.17
CA PHE A 368 -8.61 -17.35 7.54
C PHE A 368 -10.06 -17.39 8.02
N LYS A 369 -10.39 -18.38 8.85
CA LYS A 369 -11.73 -18.60 9.36
C LYS A 369 -12.03 -17.69 10.55
N LEU A 370 -13.14 -16.97 10.48
CA LEU A 370 -13.69 -16.18 11.57
C LEU A 370 -14.95 -16.86 12.09
N SER A 371 -15.04 -16.99 13.42
CA SER A 371 -16.22 -17.53 14.13
C SER A 371 -16.55 -16.67 15.34
N GLY A 372 -17.75 -16.85 15.90
CA GLY A 372 -18.21 -16.08 17.07
C GLY A 372 -18.43 -14.60 16.77
N LYS A 373 -18.45 -13.78 17.83
CA LYS A 373 -18.70 -12.33 17.76
C LYS A 373 -17.73 -11.56 18.66
N LEU A 374 -17.35 -10.36 18.24
CA LEU A 374 -16.53 -9.49 19.09
C LEU A 374 -17.27 -9.12 20.39
N LYS A 375 -16.55 -9.17 21.51
CA LYS A 375 -17.06 -8.74 22.82
C LYS A 375 -17.28 -7.22 22.86
N ASN A 376 -18.21 -6.78 23.70
CA ASN A 376 -18.40 -5.36 23.97
C ASN A 376 -17.09 -4.70 24.45
N GLY A 377 -16.79 -3.52 23.93
CA GLY A 377 -15.55 -2.80 24.23
C GLY A 377 -14.34 -3.23 23.40
N VAL A 378 -14.46 -4.29 22.58
CA VAL A 378 -13.45 -4.67 21.58
C VAL A 378 -13.78 -3.99 20.25
N THR A 379 -12.75 -3.45 19.60
CA THR A 379 -12.86 -2.69 18.36
C THR A 379 -12.33 -3.45 17.15
N ALA A 380 -12.67 -2.99 15.94
CA ALA A 380 -12.04 -3.47 14.72
C ALA A 380 -10.51 -3.29 14.72
N THR A 381 -9.99 -2.28 15.40
CA THR A 381 -8.55 -2.09 15.56
C THR A 381 -7.93 -3.23 16.36
N ASP A 382 -8.57 -3.65 17.46
CA ASP A 382 -8.08 -4.78 18.27
C ASP A 382 -8.06 -6.09 17.47
N LEU A 383 -9.11 -6.29 16.65
CA LEU A 383 -9.20 -7.42 15.74
C LEU A 383 -8.07 -7.42 14.71
N VAL A 384 -7.84 -6.31 14.00
CA VAL A 384 -6.77 -6.27 12.97
C VAL A 384 -5.38 -6.41 13.57
N LEU A 385 -5.10 -5.86 14.76
CA LEU A 385 -3.81 -6.04 15.42
C LEU A 385 -3.58 -7.51 15.83
N THR A 386 -4.65 -8.20 16.26
CA THR A 386 -4.63 -9.64 16.56
C THR A 386 -4.39 -10.47 15.30
N VAL A 387 -5.14 -10.20 14.22
CA VAL A 387 -4.97 -10.84 12.90
C VAL A 387 -3.56 -10.61 12.35
N THR A 388 -3.04 -9.38 12.48
CA THR A 388 -1.69 -9.02 12.02
C THR A 388 -0.62 -9.87 12.72
N GLN A 389 -0.71 -10.02 14.05
CA GLN A 389 0.20 -10.86 14.82
C GLN A 389 0.13 -12.33 14.38
N MET A 390 -1.08 -12.87 14.22
CA MET A 390 -1.29 -14.27 13.82
C MET A 390 -0.75 -14.57 12.41
N LEU A 391 -1.11 -13.74 11.43
CA LEU A 391 -0.67 -13.90 10.04
C LEU A 391 0.83 -13.70 9.89
N ARG A 392 1.42 -12.76 10.63
CA ARG A 392 2.87 -12.57 10.64
C ARG A 392 3.60 -13.79 11.18
N LYS A 393 3.08 -14.40 12.24
CA LYS A 393 3.60 -15.64 12.83
C LYS A 393 3.47 -16.83 11.87
N HIS A 394 2.37 -16.90 11.12
CA HIS A 394 2.13 -17.97 10.14
C HIS A 394 3.02 -17.89 8.89
N GLY A 395 3.37 -16.67 8.45
CA GLY A 395 4.21 -16.45 7.28
C GLY A 395 3.42 -16.46 5.97
N VAL A 396 2.89 -15.29 5.62
CA VAL A 396 2.02 -15.09 4.44
C VAL A 396 2.65 -14.25 3.33
N VAL A 397 3.98 -14.06 3.35
CA VAL A 397 4.70 -13.32 2.32
C VAL A 397 4.51 -13.96 0.94
N GLY A 398 4.06 -13.14 -0.03
CA GLY A 398 3.80 -13.59 -1.41
C GLY A 398 2.55 -14.45 -1.58
N LYS A 399 1.67 -14.51 -0.56
CA LYS A 399 0.40 -15.24 -0.59
C LYS A 399 -0.77 -14.27 -0.51
N PHE A 400 -1.93 -14.74 -0.93
CA PHE A 400 -3.21 -14.13 -0.60
C PHE A 400 -3.70 -14.65 0.74
N VAL A 401 -4.47 -13.83 1.45
CA VAL A 401 -5.30 -14.26 2.58
C VAL A 401 -6.75 -14.06 2.15
N GLU A 402 -7.61 -15.06 2.38
CA GLU A 402 -9.04 -14.97 2.10
C GLU A 402 -9.82 -15.29 3.38
N PHE A 403 -10.66 -14.33 3.80
CA PHE A 403 -11.44 -14.45 5.03
C PHE A 403 -12.77 -15.15 4.75
N TYR A 404 -13.14 -16.08 5.63
CA TYR A 404 -14.38 -16.88 5.52
C TYR A 404 -14.91 -17.27 6.91
N GLY A 405 -16.06 -17.94 6.95
CA GLY A 405 -16.69 -18.43 8.18
C GLY A 405 -17.86 -17.56 8.65
N GLU A 406 -18.59 -18.06 9.64
CA GLU A 406 -19.82 -17.43 10.15
C GLU A 406 -19.56 -16.06 10.80
N GLY A 407 -18.38 -15.84 11.39
CA GLY A 407 -18.01 -14.55 12.00
C GLY A 407 -17.95 -13.39 10.99
N MET A 408 -17.93 -13.68 9.69
CA MET A 408 -17.94 -12.67 8.63
C MET A 408 -19.22 -11.81 8.63
N SER A 409 -20.38 -12.39 8.99
CA SER A 409 -21.65 -11.65 9.03
C SER A 409 -21.75 -10.69 10.21
N GLU A 410 -20.92 -10.89 11.25
CA GLU A 410 -20.86 -10.01 12.41
C GLU A 410 -19.97 -8.77 12.18
N LEU A 411 -19.18 -8.75 11.10
CA LEU A 411 -18.29 -7.65 10.75
C LEU A 411 -18.94 -6.69 9.77
N SER A 412 -18.98 -5.41 10.12
CA SER A 412 -19.37 -4.36 9.18
C SER A 412 -18.34 -4.24 8.06
N LEU A 413 -18.72 -3.61 6.95
CA LEU A 413 -17.76 -3.43 5.85
C LEU A 413 -16.54 -2.61 6.25
N ALA A 414 -16.72 -1.62 7.12
CA ALA A 414 -15.59 -0.84 7.60
C ALA A 414 -14.62 -1.68 8.46
N ASP A 415 -15.12 -2.66 9.21
CA ASP A 415 -14.26 -3.58 9.97
C ASP A 415 -13.43 -4.46 9.02
N ARG A 416 -14.04 -4.95 7.94
CA ARG A 416 -13.36 -5.71 6.88
C ARG A 416 -12.27 -4.88 6.20
N ALA A 417 -12.59 -3.63 5.86
CA ALA A 417 -11.63 -2.69 5.26
C ALA A 417 -10.47 -2.39 6.21
N THR A 418 -10.71 -2.24 7.52
CA THR A 418 -9.67 -2.08 8.54
C THR A 418 -8.73 -3.29 8.56
N ILE A 419 -9.25 -4.52 8.48
CA ILE A 419 -8.43 -5.74 8.45
C ILE A 419 -7.61 -5.83 7.16
N ALA A 420 -8.26 -5.65 6.01
CA ALA A 420 -7.63 -5.73 4.69
C ALA A 420 -6.54 -4.67 4.46
N ASN A 421 -6.72 -3.48 5.04
CA ASN A 421 -5.75 -2.38 4.99
C ASN A 421 -4.37 -2.81 5.49
N MET A 422 -4.30 -3.59 6.57
CA MET A 422 -3.02 -3.98 7.21
C MET A 422 -2.32 -5.18 6.53
N SER A 423 -2.73 -5.56 5.31
CA SER A 423 -2.09 -6.62 4.54
C SER A 423 -0.57 -6.50 4.40
N PRO A 424 -0.02 -5.31 4.08
CA PRO A 424 1.43 -5.12 4.02
C PRO A 424 2.13 -5.39 5.35
N GLU A 425 1.47 -5.10 6.48
CA GLU A 425 2.04 -5.23 7.82
C GLU A 425 2.16 -6.69 8.27
N TYR A 426 1.20 -7.56 7.92
CA TYR A 426 1.35 -9.01 8.09
C TYR A 426 2.12 -9.68 6.93
N GLY A 427 2.26 -8.98 5.81
CA GLY A 427 3.13 -9.34 4.69
C GLY A 427 2.43 -10.04 3.53
N ALA A 428 1.11 -10.18 3.56
CA ALA A 428 0.38 -10.76 2.42
C ALA A 428 0.39 -9.79 1.24
N THR A 429 0.19 -10.33 0.04
CA THR A 429 -0.07 -9.47 -1.13
C THR A 429 -1.41 -8.74 -0.97
N MET A 430 -2.43 -9.42 -0.43
CA MET A 430 -3.77 -8.86 -0.22
C MET A 430 -4.55 -9.66 0.85
N GLY A 431 -5.62 -9.07 1.40
CA GLY A 431 -6.45 -9.63 2.46
C GLY A 431 -7.92 -9.59 2.11
N PHE A 432 -8.41 -10.62 1.42
CA PHE A 432 -9.64 -10.59 0.65
C PHE A 432 -10.89 -11.01 1.41
N PHE A 433 -11.94 -10.16 1.32
CA PHE A 433 -13.28 -10.44 1.81
C PHE A 433 -14.22 -10.56 0.61
N PRO A 434 -14.71 -11.76 0.27
CA PRO A 434 -15.66 -11.92 -0.83
C PRO A 434 -16.93 -11.09 -0.65
N VAL A 435 -17.57 -10.70 -1.76
CA VAL A 435 -18.79 -9.89 -1.74
C VAL A 435 -19.97 -10.71 -1.18
N ASP A 436 -20.66 -10.13 -0.21
CA ASP A 436 -21.89 -10.66 0.39
C ASP A 436 -22.94 -9.56 0.57
N HIS A 437 -24.00 -9.87 1.33
CA HIS A 437 -25.09 -8.94 1.61
C HIS A 437 -24.66 -7.68 2.40
N VAL A 438 -23.63 -7.77 3.26
CA VAL A 438 -23.07 -6.62 3.99
C VAL A 438 -22.42 -5.65 3.01
N THR A 439 -21.72 -6.18 2.01
CA THR A 439 -21.15 -5.38 0.92
C THR A 439 -22.23 -4.64 0.13
N LEU A 440 -23.31 -5.32 -0.28
CA LEU A 440 -24.41 -4.67 -1.00
C LEU A 440 -25.08 -3.58 -0.16
N HIS A 441 -25.26 -3.81 1.14
CA HIS A 441 -25.80 -2.81 2.06
C HIS A 441 -24.91 -1.56 2.13
N TYR A 442 -23.59 -1.74 2.23
CA TYR A 442 -22.65 -0.63 2.25
C TYR A 442 -22.67 0.20 0.95
N LEU A 443 -22.81 -0.46 -0.21
CA LEU A 443 -22.95 0.26 -1.49
C LEU A 443 -24.19 1.16 -1.51
N LYS A 444 -25.32 0.67 -0.98
CA LYS A 444 -26.53 1.50 -0.82
C LYS A 444 -26.31 2.65 0.16
N LEU A 445 -25.67 2.38 1.30
CA LEU A 445 -25.36 3.38 2.33
C LEU A 445 -24.47 4.52 1.78
N THR A 446 -23.54 4.20 0.88
CA THR A 446 -22.66 5.17 0.21
C THR A 446 -23.31 5.83 -1.02
N GLY A 447 -24.62 5.66 -1.21
CA GLY A 447 -25.40 6.34 -2.24
C GLY A 447 -25.27 5.75 -3.65
N ARG A 448 -24.83 4.50 -3.78
CA ARG A 448 -24.91 3.80 -5.08
C ARG A 448 -26.36 3.49 -5.42
N SER A 449 -26.72 3.65 -6.69
CA SER A 449 -28.10 3.47 -7.14
C SER A 449 -28.55 2.01 -6.97
N ASP A 450 -29.84 1.80 -6.71
CA ASP A 450 -30.42 0.46 -6.61
C ASP A 450 -30.20 -0.35 -7.90
N GLU A 451 -30.20 0.32 -9.07
CA GLU A 451 -29.90 -0.33 -10.36
C GLU A 451 -28.46 -0.85 -10.42
N SER A 452 -27.48 -0.04 -10.00
CA SER A 452 -26.08 -0.46 -9.95
C SER A 452 -25.88 -1.62 -8.97
N VAL A 453 -26.50 -1.57 -7.79
CA VAL A 453 -26.41 -2.63 -6.78
C VAL A 453 -27.06 -3.93 -7.28
N ALA A 454 -28.22 -3.84 -7.95
CA ALA A 454 -28.86 -4.99 -8.57
C ALA A 454 -28.02 -5.61 -9.69
N MET A 455 -27.35 -4.80 -10.51
CA MET A 455 -26.41 -5.28 -11.52
C MET A 455 -25.23 -6.03 -10.89
N ILE A 456 -24.62 -5.46 -9.85
CA ILE A 456 -23.49 -6.05 -9.11
C ILE A 456 -23.89 -7.41 -8.54
N GLU A 457 -25.01 -7.48 -7.82
CA GLU A 457 -25.50 -8.73 -7.24
C GLU A 457 -25.80 -9.78 -8.32
N SER A 458 -26.52 -9.39 -9.38
CA SER A 458 -26.89 -10.29 -10.47
C SER A 458 -25.66 -10.88 -11.16
N TYR A 459 -24.65 -10.05 -11.47
CA TYR A 459 -23.39 -10.47 -12.07
C TYR A 459 -22.64 -11.45 -11.17
N LEU A 460 -22.45 -11.09 -9.90
CA LEU A 460 -21.66 -11.91 -8.96
C LEU A 460 -22.34 -13.25 -8.67
N ARG A 461 -23.68 -13.28 -8.54
CA ARG A 461 -24.43 -14.53 -8.38
C ARG A 461 -24.31 -15.41 -9.63
N ALA A 462 -24.48 -14.82 -10.81
CA ALA A 462 -24.38 -15.56 -12.08
C ALA A 462 -22.99 -16.19 -12.28
N ASN A 463 -21.92 -15.52 -11.83
CA ASN A 463 -20.55 -16.04 -11.89
C ASN A 463 -20.11 -16.82 -10.63
N LYS A 464 -21.03 -17.16 -9.72
CA LYS A 464 -20.73 -17.84 -8.44
C LYS A 464 -19.65 -17.10 -7.62
N MET A 465 -19.56 -15.78 -7.73
CA MET A 465 -18.63 -14.89 -7.02
C MET A 465 -19.27 -14.18 -5.81
N PHE A 466 -20.54 -14.47 -5.53
CA PHE A 466 -21.26 -13.97 -4.35
C PHE A 466 -21.20 -15.00 -3.19
N VAL A 467 -21.12 -14.51 -1.95
CA VAL A 467 -21.18 -15.34 -0.74
C VAL A 467 -22.55 -15.28 -0.09
N ASP A 468 -23.22 -16.42 -0.05
CA ASP A 468 -24.36 -16.69 0.83
C ASP A 468 -23.81 -17.54 1.98
N HIS A 469 -23.89 -17.08 3.23
CA HIS A 469 -23.12 -17.64 4.38
C HIS A 469 -23.37 -19.14 4.71
N SER A 470 -24.23 -19.83 3.97
CA SER A 470 -24.30 -21.29 3.88
C SER A 470 -23.55 -21.79 2.64
N GLN A 471 -22.26 -22.09 2.74
CA GLN A 471 -21.47 -22.46 1.55
C GLN A 471 -20.64 -23.73 1.66
N ALA A 472 -20.48 -24.33 0.49
CA ALA A 472 -19.66 -25.51 0.21
C ALA A 472 -18.18 -25.26 0.49
N GLU A 473 -17.49 -26.33 0.88
CA GLU A 473 -16.08 -26.32 1.27
C GLU A 473 -15.18 -25.83 0.11
N ARG A 474 -14.46 -24.72 0.33
CA ARG A 474 -13.42 -24.21 -0.58
C ARG A 474 -12.05 -24.72 -0.17
N VAL A 475 -11.16 -24.85 -1.14
CA VAL A 475 -9.80 -25.34 -0.89
C VAL A 475 -8.83 -24.18 -0.76
N TYR A 476 -8.10 -24.15 0.35
CA TYR A 476 -7.02 -23.21 0.60
C TYR A 476 -5.67 -23.92 0.71
N SER A 477 -4.58 -23.19 0.47
CA SER A 477 -3.21 -23.73 0.59
C SER A 477 -2.79 -23.98 2.04
N SER A 478 -3.38 -23.24 2.99
CA SER A 478 -3.25 -23.46 4.43
C SER A 478 -4.40 -22.77 5.16
N TYR A 479 -4.65 -23.14 6.40
CA TYR A 479 -5.80 -22.68 7.18
C TYR A 479 -5.36 -22.05 8.50
N LEU A 480 -6.06 -20.99 8.91
CA LEU A 480 -6.01 -20.39 10.24
C LEU A 480 -7.45 -20.15 10.71
N GLU A 481 -7.64 -20.08 12.02
CA GLU A 481 -8.94 -19.81 12.63
C GLU A 481 -8.77 -18.84 13.80
N LEU A 482 -9.73 -17.93 13.94
CA LEU A 482 -9.86 -17.02 15.07
C LEU A 482 -11.33 -16.98 15.51
N ASN A 483 -11.56 -17.29 16.78
CA ASN A 483 -12.83 -16.95 17.43
C ASN A 483 -12.77 -15.47 17.83
N LEU A 484 -13.74 -14.68 17.35
CA LEU A 484 -13.83 -13.25 17.64
C LEU A 484 -14.02 -12.95 19.13
N GLU A 485 -14.53 -13.91 19.92
CA GLU A 485 -14.64 -13.76 21.37
C GLU A 485 -13.28 -13.78 22.10
N ASP A 486 -12.24 -14.34 21.48
CA ASP A 486 -10.89 -14.40 22.06
C ASP A 486 -10.11 -13.10 21.87
N VAL A 487 -10.63 -12.19 21.04
CA VAL A 487 -10.03 -10.88 20.84
C VAL A 487 -10.24 -10.04 22.09
N GLU A 488 -9.15 -9.49 22.61
CA GLU A 488 -9.14 -8.56 23.74
C GLU A 488 -8.58 -7.20 23.31
N PRO A 489 -8.96 -6.11 24.00
CA PRO A 489 -8.43 -4.79 23.73
C PRO A 489 -6.89 -4.73 23.81
N CYS A 490 -6.26 -4.11 22.82
CA CYS A 490 -4.81 -4.07 22.68
C CYS A 490 -4.32 -2.80 21.98
N VAL A 491 -2.99 -2.62 22.02
CA VAL A 491 -2.26 -1.71 21.14
C VAL A 491 -1.12 -2.49 20.47
N SER A 492 -0.45 -1.90 19.49
CA SER A 492 0.78 -2.47 18.93
C SER A 492 1.93 -1.48 18.98
N GLY A 493 3.09 -1.91 19.48
CA GLY A 493 4.27 -1.06 19.62
C GLY A 493 5.34 -1.66 20.54
N PRO A 494 6.38 -0.88 20.87
CA PRO A 494 6.57 0.53 20.53
C PRO A 494 7.19 0.80 19.15
N LYS A 495 7.61 -0.23 18.40
CA LYS A 495 8.42 -0.04 17.17
C LYS A 495 7.92 -0.78 15.94
N ARG A 496 7.01 -1.75 16.07
CA ARG A 496 6.49 -2.52 14.92
C ARG A 496 4.98 -2.78 15.03
N PRO A 497 4.27 -2.93 13.90
CA PRO A 497 2.82 -3.14 13.91
C PRO A 497 2.37 -4.51 14.46
N HIS A 498 3.23 -5.53 14.38
CA HIS A 498 2.93 -6.88 14.85
C HIS A 498 3.36 -7.13 16.31
N ASP A 499 3.96 -6.14 16.97
CA ASP A 499 4.27 -6.18 18.41
C ASP A 499 3.00 -5.84 19.21
N ARG A 500 1.98 -6.71 19.13
CA ARG A 500 0.71 -6.55 19.85
C ARG A 500 0.92 -6.72 21.36
N VAL A 501 0.41 -5.77 22.14
CA VAL A 501 0.42 -5.76 23.60
C VAL A 501 -1.02 -5.64 24.09
N ALA A 502 -1.49 -6.61 24.87
CA ALA A 502 -2.80 -6.53 25.51
C ALA A 502 -2.85 -5.32 26.47
N LEU A 503 -3.97 -4.59 26.54
CA LEU A 503 -4.04 -3.40 27.39
C LEU A 503 -3.71 -3.67 28.86
N LYS A 504 -4.06 -4.87 29.36
CA LYS A 504 -3.75 -5.31 30.74
C LYS A 504 -2.26 -5.51 31.01
N GLU A 505 -1.45 -5.64 29.96
CA GLU A 505 -0.01 -5.91 30.04
C GLU A 505 0.83 -4.66 29.72
N MET A 506 0.20 -3.54 29.33
CA MET A 506 0.89 -2.34 28.84
C MET A 506 1.92 -1.76 29.80
N LYS A 507 1.63 -1.70 31.10
CA LYS A 507 2.61 -1.23 32.09
C LYS A 507 3.82 -2.16 32.19
N VAL A 508 3.58 -3.47 32.20
CA VAL A 508 4.65 -4.47 32.32
C VAL A 508 5.51 -4.48 31.07
N ASP A 509 4.89 -4.44 29.89
CA ASP A 509 5.61 -4.35 28.62
C ASP A 509 6.39 -3.04 28.50
N TRP A 510 5.82 -1.91 28.90
CA TRP A 510 6.52 -0.61 28.90
C TRP A 510 7.77 -0.62 29.80
N GLN A 511 7.64 -1.11 31.04
CA GLN A 511 8.76 -1.22 31.97
C GLN A 511 9.84 -2.17 31.42
N SER A 512 9.42 -3.28 30.80
CA SER A 512 10.34 -4.20 30.12
C SER A 512 11.04 -3.54 28.92
N CYS A 513 10.33 -2.69 28.15
CA CYS A 513 10.91 -1.96 27.02
C CYS A 513 11.97 -0.96 27.46
N LEU A 514 11.86 -0.33 28.63
CA LEU A 514 12.91 0.55 29.16
C LEU A 514 14.20 -0.22 29.45
N ASP A 515 14.08 -1.42 30.05
CA ASP A 515 15.21 -2.30 30.37
C ASP A 515 15.84 -2.96 29.13
N ASN A 516 15.01 -3.40 28.19
CA ASN A 516 15.44 -4.24 27.07
C ASN A 516 16.48 -3.53 26.20
N LYS A 517 17.46 -4.30 25.71
CA LYS A 517 18.51 -3.79 24.83
C LYS A 517 17.90 -3.16 23.58
N THR A 518 18.53 -2.10 23.09
CA THR A 518 18.16 -1.53 21.80
C THR A 518 18.23 -2.60 20.72
N GLY A 519 17.12 -2.75 19.99
CA GLY A 519 17.07 -3.62 18.82
C GLY A 519 17.98 -3.08 17.73
N PHE A 520 19.22 -3.58 17.63
CA PHE A 520 20.07 -3.39 16.46
C PHE A 520 20.84 -4.68 16.13
N LYS A 521 20.30 -5.45 15.20
CA LYS A 521 21.10 -6.15 14.18
C LYS A 521 20.73 -5.60 12.81
N VAL A 522 20.85 -4.28 12.64
CA VAL A 522 21.02 -3.73 11.29
C VAL A 522 22.47 -4.05 10.92
N ARG A 523 22.66 -5.13 10.16
CA ARG A 523 23.82 -5.22 9.29
C ARG A 523 23.68 -4.01 8.36
N PHE A 524 24.53 -2.99 8.54
CA PHE A 524 24.62 -1.82 7.68
C PHE A 524 24.63 -2.29 6.22
N LEU A 525 23.48 -2.24 5.57
CA LEU A 525 23.40 -2.15 4.13
C LEU A 525 22.87 -0.74 3.90
N VAL A 526 23.79 0.17 3.63
CA VAL A 526 23.50 1.52 3.18
C VAL A 526 22.60 1.39 1.94
N TYR A 527 21.32 1.72 2.07
CA TYR A 527 20.45 2.00 0.92
C TYR A 527 19.70 3.29 1.22
N HIS A 528 20.41 4.40 1.04
CA HIS A 528 19.81 5.68 0.75
C HIS A 528 19.93 5.91 -0.75
N LEU A 529 18.77 6.13 -1.38
CA LEU A 529 18.53 6.70 -2.71
C LEU A 529 19.25 6.03 -3.92
N TYR A 530 18.46 5.81 -4.98
CA TYR A 530 18.82 5.50 -6.37
C TYR A 530 19.06 4.02 -6.79
N VAL A 531 18.16 3.58 -7.68
CA VAL A 531 18.26 2.54 -8.75
C VAL A 531 17.99 1.06 -8.40
N HIS A 532 16.81 0.61 -8.84
CA HIS A 532 16.50 -0.55 -9.71
C HIS A 532 17.51 -1.70 -9.91
N TYR A 533 16.91 -2.91 -10.01
CA TYR A 533 17.42 -4.17 -10.60
C TYR A 533 18.48 -4.95 -9.82
N VAL A 534 18.08 -6.09 -9.24
CA VAL A 534 18.45 -7.45 -9.70
C VAL A 534 17.44 -8.46 -9.18
N SER A 535 16.96 -9.30 -10.10
CA SER A 535 16.17 -10.52 -9.96
C SER A 535 16.07 -11.18 -8.58
N ILE A 536 14.83 -11.48 -8.19
CA ILE A 536 14.48 -12.52 -7.22
C ILE A 536 14.98 -13.87 -7.79
N ARG A 537 16.18 -14.28 -7.38
CA ARG A 537 16.61 -15.68 -7.41
C ARG A 537 17.43 -15.97 -6.16
N TYR A 538 17.01 -17.02 -5.45
CA TYR A 538 17.63 -17.65 -4.29
C TYR A 538 17.50 -16.95 -2.94
N ALA A 539 16.41 -17.28 -2.24
CA ALA A 539 16.40 -17.39 -0.78
C ALA A 539 15.48 -18.54 -0.36
N SER A 540 15.87 -19.77 -0.72
CA SER A 540 15.30 -21.00 -0.16
C SER A 540 16.26 -21.56 0.89
N ASN A 541 15.71 -21.87 2.08
CA ASN A 541 16.30 -22.54 3.24
C ASN A 541 16.86 -21.65 4.36
N VAL A 542 15.98 -21.24 5.27
CA VAL A 542 16.32 -21.15 6.69
C VAL A 542 15.16 -21.74 7.50
N ASN A 543 15.36 -22.93 8.07
CA ASN A 543 14.47 -23.54 9.04
C ASN A 543 14.57 -22.77 10.38
N TYR A 544 13.45 -22.28 10.91
CA TYR A 544 13.34 -21.87 12.31
C TYR A 544 12.43 -22.85 13.06
N LEU A 545 13.07 -23.78 13.78
CA LEU A 545 12.44 -24.59 14.82
C LEU A 545 12.36 -23.78 16.11
N GLY A 546 11.23 -23.90 16.80
CA GLY A 546 10.74 -22.94 17.77
C GLY A 546 11.36 -22.95 19.17
N LEU A 547 10.91 -21.96 19.95
CA LEU A 547 10.72 -22.04 21.39
C LEU A 547 9.69 -21.00 21.81
N CYS A 548 8.68 -21.49 22.52
CA CYS A 548 7.47 -20.81 22.96
C CYS A 548 7.70 -20.18 24.33
N SER A 549 7.43 -18.89 24.47
CA SER A 549 7.03 -18.19 25.70
C SER A 549 6.48 -16.82 25.29
N ALA A 550 5.55 -16.27 26.06
CA ALA A 550 4.86 -15.00 25.82
C ALA A 550 5.81 -13.94 25.25
N VAL A 551 5.55 -13.45 24.04
CA VAL A 551 6.47 -12.56 23.33
C VAL A 551 6.25 -11.14 23.84
N LEU A 552 6.87 -10.84 24.98
CA LEU A 552 7.28 -9.48 25.35
C LEU A 552 8.12 -8.90 24.20
N SER A 553 7.99 -7.61 23.93
CA SER A 553 8.74 -6.93 22.87
C SER A 553 10.24 -7.26 23.04
N LYS A 554 10.87 -7.87 22.02
CA LYS A 554 12.29 -8.28 22.10
C LYS A 554 13.27 -7.11 22.00
N GLU A 555 12.78 -5.89 21.76
CA GLU A 555 13.58 -4.70 21.46
C GLU A 555 13.14 -3.54 22.36
N GLY A 556 14.08 -2.99 23.14
CA GLY A 556 13.81 -1.90 24.05
C GLY A 556 14.59 -0.62 23.74
N PHE A 557 14.75 0.19 24.79
CA PHE A 557 15.40 1.49 24.74
C PHE A 557 16.76 1.52 25.46
N ALA A 558 17.10 0.46 26.20
CA ALA A 558 18.32 0.32 27.00
C ALA A 558 18.56 1.50 27.96
N ILE A 559 17.51 1.94 28.66
CA ILE A 559 17.58 3.01 29.65
C ILE A 559 18.14 2.45 30.97
N PRO A 560 19.24 3.01 31.51
CA PRO A 560 19.81 2.58 32.79
C PRO A 560 18.77 2.63 33.92
N LYS A 561 18.77 1.66 34.84
CA LYS A 561 17.75 1.53 35.88
C LYS A 561 17.61 2.78 36.76
N GLU A 562 18.72 3.43 37.04
CA GLU A 562 18.81 4.70 37.77
C GLU A 562 18.13 5.88 37.05
N SER A 563 17.96 5.79 35.72
CA SER A 563 17.35 6.83 34.88
C SER A 563 15.91 6.53 34.47
N GLN A 564 15.38 5.33 34.75
CA GLN A 564 14.03 4.94 34.29
C GLN A 564 12.92 5.78 34.90
N ASN A 565 13.11 6.25 36.14
CA ASN A 565 12.16 7.13 36.83
C ASN A 565 12.51 8.62 36.68
N LYS A 566 13.34 8.97 35.70
CA LYS A 566 13.74 10.36 35.45
C LYS A 566 12.51 11.21 35.13
N VAL A 567 12.38 12.31 35.88
CA VAL A 567 11.39 13.37 35.66
C VAL A 567 12.16 14.64 35.33
N VAL A 568 11.69 15.37 34.32
CA VAL A 568 12.29 16.60 33.83
C VAL A 568 11.26 17.71 33.98
N ASP A 569 11.61 18.73 34.75
CA ASP A 569 10.84 19.97 34.81
C ASP A 569 11.10 20.82 33.57
N PHE A 570 10.04 21.41 33.02
CA PHE A 570 10.12 22.36 31.91
C PHE A 570 8.99 23.39 32.01
N THR A 571 9.12 24.51 31.31
CA THR A 571 8.08 25.54 31.28
C THR A 571 7.31 25.45 29.97
N PHE A 572 6.01 25.19 30.03
CA PHE A 572 5.13 25.19 28.87
C PHE A 572 4.26 26.44 28.88
N LYS A 573 4.48 27.35 27.93
CA LYS A 573 3.71 28.61 27.79
C LYS A 573 3.60 29.43 29.09
N GLY A 574 4.67 29.45 29.88
CA GLY A 574 4.74 30.19 31.15
C GLY A 574 4.38 29.38 32.39
N GLU A 575 3.81 28.18 32.23
CA GLU A 575 3.41 27.31 33.35
C GLU A 575 4.44 26.20 33.61
N PRO A 576 4.75 25.89 34.87
CA PRO A 576 5.62 24.77 35.22
C PRO A 576 4.96 23.44 34.83
N SER A 577 5.73 22.55 34.21
CA SER A 577 5.27 21.25 33.71
C SER A 577 6.37 20.20 33.89
N GLN A 578 5.97 18.93 33.85
CA GLN A 578 6.87 17.79 34.03
C GLN A 578 6.69 16.79 32.89
N ILE A 579 7.81 16.22 32.44
CA ILE A 579 7.84 15.13 31.48
C ILE A 579 8.73 13.99 31.98
N LYS A 580 8.28 12.75 31.77
CA LYS A 580 9.03 11.52 32.07
C LYS A 580 9.00 10.53 30.91
N HIS A 581 9.77 9.45 31.03
CA HIS A 581 9.71 8.34 30.09
C HIS A 581 8.27 7.82 29.94
N GLY A 582 7.81 7.69 28.70
CA GLY A 582 6.49 7.15 28.37
C GLY A 582 5.38 8.19 28.33
N ASP A 583 5.67 9.46 28.65
CA ASP A 583 4.70 10.52 28.47
C ASP A 583 4.32 10.68 26.99
N VAL A 584 3.01 10.82 26.77
CA VAL A 584 2.43 10.99 25.44
C VAL A 584 2.61 12.44 25.03
N VAL A 585 3.25 12.68 23.88
CA VAL A 585 3.44 14.03 23.32
C VAL A 585 2.69 14.23 22.00
N ILE A 586 2.28 13.13 21.35
CA ILE A 586 1.44 13.14 20.15
C ILE A 586 0.30 12.13 20.35
N ALA A 587 -0.92 12.57 20.13
CA ALA A 587 -2.10 11.70 20.11
C ALA A 587 -2.94 11.99 18.86
N ALA A 588 -2.88 11.11 17.86
CA ALA A 588 -3.43 11.40 16.53
C ALA A 588 -4.53 10.40 16.13
N ILE A 589 -5.74 10.91 15.94
CA ILE A 589 -6.79 10.20 15.21
C ILE A 589 -6.56 10.46 13.72
N THR A 590 -6.01 9.48 13.01
CA THR A 590 -5.48 9.63 11.64
C THR A 590 -5.62 8.31 10.88
N SER A 591 -5.12 8.27 9.64
CA SER A 591 -5.12 7.12 8.73
C SER A 591 -6.49 6.72 8.19
N CYS A 592 -6.50 6.28 6.92
CA CYS A 592 -7.65 5.60 6.32
C CYS A 592 -8.02 4.30 7.02
N THR A 593 -7.07 3.64 7.73
CA THR A 593 -7.29 2.38 8.44
C THR A 593 -8.48 2.43 9.40
N ASN A 594 -8.59 3.51 10.18
CA ASN A 594 -9.60 3.65 11.23
C ASN A 594 -10.59 4.78 10.98
N THR A 595 -10.21 5.85 10.26
CA THR A 595 -11.12 6.99 10.02
C THR A 595 -12.23 6.69 9.01
N SER A 596 -12.06 5.62 8.23
CA SER A 596 -13.11 5.06 7.36
C SER A 596 -14.17 4.26 8.12
N ASN A 597 -13.97 4.01 9.42
CA ASN A 597 -14.84 3.19 10.25
C ASN A 597 -15.65 4.06 11.22
N PRO A 598 -16.95 4.31 10.94
CA PRO A 598 -17.80 5.15 11.79
C PRO A 598 -17.93 4.63 13.21
N SER A 599 -17.86 3.31 13.44
CA SER A 599 -18.02 2.70 14.76
C SER A 599 -16.94 3.18 15.72
N VAL A 600 -15.67 3.11 15.32
CA VAL A 600 -14.55 3.56 16.16
C VAL A 600 -14.46 5.08 16.25
N MET A 601 -14.86 5.81 15.21
CA MET A 601 -14.87 7.27 15.23
C MET A 601 -15.96 7.84 16.15
N LEU A 602 -17.16 7.25 16.13
CA LEU A 602 -18.24 7.59 17.06
C LEU A 602 -17.87 7.16 18.49
N ALA A 603 -17.26 5.98 18.68
CA ALA A 603 -16.77 5.54 19.98
C ALA A 603 -15.74 6.54 20.57
N ALA A 604 -14.79 7.02 19.76
CA ALA A 604 -13.83 8.03 20.21
C ALA A 604 -14.52 9.33 20.65
N ALA A 605 -15.53 9.76 19.91
CA ALA A 605 -16.27 10.98 20.23
C ALA A 605 -17.17 10.81 21.46
N LEU A 606 -17.69 9.60 21.72
CA LEU A 606 -18.43 9.27 22.94
C LEU A 606 -17.51 9.20 24.18
N VAL A 607 -16.31 8.64 24.04
CA VAL A 607 -15.28 8.70 25.10
C VAL A 607 -14.93 10.15 25.41
N ALA A 608 -14.73 10.98 24.38
CA ALA A 608 -14.47 12.41 24.55
C ALA A 608 -15.63 13.12 25.26
N LYS A 609 -16.88 12.85 24.85
CA LYS A 609 -18.08 13.42 25.49
C LYS A 609 -18.09 13.13 26.99
N LYS A 610 -17.90 11.87 27.38
CA LYS A 610 -17.94 11.52 28.80
C LYS A 610 -16.77 12.12 29.57
N ALA A 611 -15.56 12.13 28.99
CA ALA A 611 -14.42 12.77 29.62
C ALA A 611 -14.69 14.25 29.92
N CYS A 612 -15.30 14.98 28.97
CA CYS A 612 -15.71 16.37 29.19
C CYS A 612 -16.80 16.50 30.27
N GLU A 613 -17.80 15.61 30.30
CA GLU A 613 -18.84 15.59 31.33
C GLU A 613 -18.27 15.32 32.74
N LEU A 614 -17.14 14.62 32.83
CA LEU A 614 -16.40 14.36 34.07
C LEU A 614 -15.37 15.45 34.39
N GLY A 615 -15.26 16.51 33.58
CA GLY A 615 -14.29 17.59 33.77
C GLY A 615 -12.83 17.18 33.53
N LEU A 616 -12.60 16.10 32.76
CA LEU A 616 -11.26 15.64 32.41
C LEU A 616 -10.71 16.44 31.23
N GLU A 617 -9.41 16.75 31.30
CA GLU A 617 -8.72 17.54 30.28
C GLU A 617 -7.44 16.85 29.82
N VAL A 618 -7.07 17.11 28.55
CA VAL A 618 -5.80 16.65 27.98
C VAL A 618 -4.71 17.68 28.30
N LYS A 619 -3.60 17.23 28.88
CA LYS A 619 -2.39 18.04 29.14
C LYS A 619 -2.08 18.97 27.95
N PRO A 620 -1.83 20.27 28.18
CA PRO A 620 -1.86 21.27 27.11
C PRO A 620 -0.71 21.14 26.10
N TRP A 621 0.37 20.47 26.47
CA TRP A 621 1.52 20.22 25.59
C TRP A 621 1.38 19.01 24.66
N ILE A 622 0.36 18.17 24.87
CA ILE A 622 0.12 17.01 24.00
C ILE A 622 -0.44 17.52 22.67
N LYS A 623 0.24 17.20 21.57
CA LYS A 623 -0.22 17.54 20.22
C LYS A 623 -1.31 16.56 19.78
N THR A 624 -2.55 16.90 20.06
CA THR A 624 -3.74 16.15 19.62
C THR A 624 -4.19 16.59 18.23
N SER A 625 -4.58 15.64 17.38
CA SER A 625 -5.07 15.93 16.03
C SER A 625 -6.12 14.94 15.55
N LEU A 626 -7.07 15.44 14.75
CA LEU A 626 -8.05 14.63 14.03
C LEU A 626 -7.89 14.89 12.52
N ALA A 627 -7.51 13.87 11.77
CA ALA A 627 -7.36 13.92 10.32
C ALA A 627 -8.30 12.90 9.65
N PRO A 628 -9.54 13.31 9.33
CA PRO A 628 -10.51 12.40 8.73
C PRO A 628 -10.12 12.00 7.30
N GLY A 629 -10.34 10.74 6.92
CA GLY A 629 -10.05 10.29 5.56
C GLY A 629 -11.11 10.68 4.52
N SER A 630 -12.23 11.31 4.90
CA SER A 630 -13.11 12.03 3.98
C SER A 630 -13.98 13.06 4.71
N GLY A 631 -14.64 13.95 3.95
CA GLY A 631 -15.61 14.90 4.51
C GLY A 631 -16.86 14.25 5.12
N VAL A 632 -17.14 12.97 4.85
CA VAL A 632 -18.28 12.23 5.44
C VAL A 632 -18.14 12.12 6.94
N VAL A 633 -16.91 11.89 7.43
CA VAL A 633 -16.58 11.80 8.86
C VAL A 633 -16.97 13.06 9.61
N THR A 634 -16.52 14.21 9.10
CA THR A 634 -16.87 15.52 9.67
C THR A 634 -18.38 15.75 9.66
N LYS A 635 -19.09 15.33 8.61
CA LYS A 635 -20.54 15.49 8.50
C LYS A 635 -21.28 14.72 9.59
N TYR A 636 -20.98 13.43 9.81
CA TYR A 636 -21.68 12.67 10.84
C TYR A 636 -21.26 13.07 12.27
N LEU A 637 -20.00 13.48 12.50
CA LEU A 637 -19.55 13.98 13.82
C LEU A 637 -20.21 15.31 14.17
N LYS A 638 -20.42 16.20 13.19
CA LYS A 638 -21.19 17.44 13.38
C LYS A 638 -22.68 17.16 13.58
N LYS A 639 -23.28 16.29 12.75
CA LYS A 639 -24.71 15.97 12.82
C LYS A 639 -25.10 15.27 14.14
N SER A 640 -24.24 14.43 14.68
CA SER A 640 -24.42 13.82 16.01
C SER A 640 -24.16 14.78 17.17
N GLY A 641 -23.63 15.98 16.92
CA GLY A 641 -23.24 16.94 17.95
C GLY A 641 -22.01 16.52 18.75
N LEU A 642 -21.27 15.49 18.32
CA LEU A 642 -20.14 14.92 19.06
C LEU A 642 -18.80 15.61 18.76
N GLN A 643 -18.65 16.28 17.61
CA GLN A 643 -17.42 16.98 17.23
C GLN A 643 -16.95 17.99 18.29
N LYS A 644 -17.87 18.67 18.98
CA LYS A 644 -17.55 19.68 19.99
C LYS A 644 -16.74 19.11 21.16
N TYR A 645 -16.99 17.86 21.55
CA TYR A 645 -16.28 17.22 22.66
C TYR A 645 -14.88 16.79 22.24
N LEU A 646 -14.72 16.32 21.01
CA LEU A 646 -13.39 16.09 20.42
C LEU A 646 -12.58 17.40 20.39
N ASN A 647 -13.18 18.50 19.95
CA ASN A 647 -12.54 19.82 19.95
C ASN A 647 -12.13 20.27 21.36
N GLN A 648 -13.00 20.09 22.36
CA GLN A 648 -12.70 20.44 23.76
C GLN A 648 -11.46 19.70 24.29
N LEU A 649 -11.25 18.45 23.88
CA LEU A 649 -10.03 17.68 24.20
C LEU A 649 -8.85 17.95 23.25
N GLY A 650 -8.98 18.92 22.34
CA GLY A 650 -7.93 19.32 21.40
C GLY A 650 -7.90 18.55 20.08
N PHE A 651 -8.78 17.57 19.86
CA PHE A 651 -8.90 16.81 18.60
C PHE A 651 -9.67 17.61 17.52
N HIS A 652 -9.17 18.80 17.23
CA HIS A 652 -9.65 19.62 16.12
C HIS A 652 -9.29 18.97 14.79
N ILE A 653 -10.11 19.21 13.78
CA ILE A 653 -9.81 18.77 12.41
C ILE A 653 -8.58 19.54 11.93
N VAL A 654 -7.55 18.81 11.50
CA VAL A 654 -6.28 19.39 11.03
C VAL A 654 -6.10 19.31 9.51
N GLY A 655 -6.89 18.49 8.82
CA GLY A 655 -6.80 18.28 7.38
C GLY A 655 -7.48 16.99 6.95
N TYR A 656 -7.72 16.84 5.65
CA TYR A 656 -8.27 15.62 5.03
C TYR A 656 -7.19 14.93 4.20
N GLY A 657 -6.26 14.25 4.87
CA GLY A 657 -5.11 13.60 4.26
C GLY A 657 -4.31 12.76 5.25
N CYS A 658 -3.25 12.12 4.77
CA CYS A 658 -2.50 11.11 5.52
C CYS A 658 -1.85 11.65 6.81
N THR A 659 -1.43 12.92 6.83
CA THR A 659 -0.93 13.64 8.03
C THR A 659 0.04 12.79 8.89
N THR A 660 -0.23 12.64 10.19
CA THR A 660 0.64 11.90 11.12
C THR A 660 0.88 10.44 10.71
N CYS A 661 -0.03 9.80 9.97
CA CYS A 661 0.16 8.41 9.52
C CYS A 661 1.38 8.23 8.60
N ILE A 662 1.71 9.26 7.81
CA ILE A 662 2.87 9.24 6.90
C ILE A 662 4.11 9.94 7.50
N GLY A 663 4.02 10.43 8.74
CA GLY A 663 5.06 11.25 9.37
C GLY A 663 4.93 12.75 9.10
N ASN A 664 3.87 13.20 8.43
CA ASN A 664 3.54 14.61 8.27
C ASN A 664 2.88 15.17 9.55
N SER A 665 3.49 14.89 10.70
CA SER A 665 3.00 15.24 12.04
C SER A 665 3.21 16.71 12.39
N GLY A 666 3.99 17.46 11.61
CA GLY A 666 4.48 18.81 11.92
C GLY A 666 5.29 18.85 13.22
N ASP A 667 5.76 20.03 13.61
CA ASP A 667 6.59 20.20 14.81
C ASP A 667 5.77 20.11 16.11
N ILE A 668 6.38 19.59 17.17
CA ILE A 668 5.88 19.79 18.54
C ILE A 668 6.45 21.08 19.12
N ASP A 669 5.89 21.56 20.23
CA ASP A 669 6.35 22.78 20.90
C ASP A 669 7.85 22.68 21.27
N GLU A 670 8.58 23.77 21.06
CA GLU A 670 10.04 23.83 21.24
C GLU A 670 10.46 23.49 22.68
N ALA A 671 9.67 23.90 23.68
CA ALA A 671 9.97 23.59 25.08
C ALA A 671 9.85 22.08 25.34
N VAL A 672 8.87 21.42 24.73
CA VAL A 672 8.69 19.96 24.82
C VAL A 672 9.81 19.23 24.08
N ALA A 673 10.13 19.66 22.85
CA ALA A 673 11.22 19.09 22.06
C ALA A 673 12.57 19.20 22.79
N SER A 674 12.84 20.36 23.41
CA SER A 674 14.03 20.61 24.21
C SER A 674 14.07 19.73 25.46
N ALA A 675 12.95 19.65 26.20
CA ALA A 675 12.83 18.78 27.36
C ALA A 675 13.10 17.31 27.02
N ILE A 676 12.62 16.83 25.86
CA ILE A 676 12.87 15.47 25.39
C ILE A 676 14.34 15.26 25.01
N SER A 677 14.84 16.08 24.08
CA SER A 677 16.14 15.86 23.44
C SER A 677 17.33 16.11 24.36
N GLN A 678 17.28 17.15 25.20
CA GLN A 678 18.37 17.49 26.11
C GLN A 678 18.49 16.52 27.29
N ASN A 679 17.43 15.76 27.57
CA ASN A 679 17.34 14.88 28.72
C ASN A 679 17.24 13.39 28.37
N ASP A 680 17.32 13.03 27.09
CA ASP A 680 17.19 11.65 26.59
C ASP A 680 15.89 10.96 27.06
N ILE A 681 14.78 11.70 27.05
CA ILE A 681 13.47 11.13 27.42
C ILE A 681 12.93 10.28 26.26
N VAL A 682 12.43 9.10 26.60
CA VAL A 682 11.69 8.24 25.65
C VAL A 682 10.24 8.70 25.63
N ALA A 683 9.94 9.71 24.82
CA ALA A 683 8.57 10.20 24.64
C ALA A 683 7.77 9.27 23.71
N ALA A 684 6.45 9.24 23.92
CA ALA A 684 5.52 8.37 23.21
C ALA A 684 4.60 9.14 22.25
N ALA A 685 4.28 8.51 21.12
CA ALA A 685 3.12 8.84 20.29
C ALA A 685 2.09 7.70 20.33
N VAL A 686 0.81 8.04 20.35
CA VAL A 686 -0.28 7.10 20.18
C VAL A 686 -1.12 7.54 18.98
N LEU A 687 -1.29 6.65 18.00
CA LEU A 687 -1.98 6.98 16.75
C LEU A 687 -2.86 5.83 16.28
N SER A 688 -3.94 6.17 15.57
CA SER A 688 -4.82 5.19 14.91
C SER A 688 -4.37 4.84 13.49
N GLY A 689 -3.05 4.86 13.27
CA GLY A 689 -2.42 4.45 12.02
C GLY A 689 -2.21 2.94 11.90
N ASN A 690 -1.37 2.56 10.93
CA ASN A 690 -0.99 1.17 10.67
C ASN A 690 0.54 0.94 10.76
N ARG A 691 1.35 2.01 10.84
CA ARG A 691 2.81 1.93 10.96
C ARG A 691 3.34 2.78 12.11
N ASN A 692 4.27 2.21 12.87
CA ASN A 692 4.84 2.79 14.08
C ASN A 692 6.37 2.56 14.18
N PHE A 693 7.03 2.42 13.03
CA PHE A 693 8.49 2.31 12.99
C PHE A 693 9.15 3.54 13.63
N GLU A 694 10.28 3.33 14.32
CA GLU A 694 11.05 4.42 14.91
C GLU A 694 11.44 5.45 13.84
N GLY A 695 11.22 6.74 14.13
CA GLY A 695 11.46 7.84 13.19
C GLY A 695 10.40 8.04 12.09
N ARG A 696 9.41 7.15 11.98
CA ARG A 696 8.31 7.30 11.00
C ARG A 696 7.27 8.33 11.43
N VAL A 697 6.90 8.35 12.72
CA VAL A 697 5.78 9.16 13.22
C VAL A 697 6.22 10.59 13.49
N HIS A 698 7.27 10.77 14.31
CA HIS A 698 7.87 12.06 14.61
C HIS A 698 9.33 11.86 15.09
N PRO A 699 10.28 12.77 14.79
CA PRO A 699 11.68 12.65 15.22
C PRO A 699 11.87 12.51 16.75
N TYR A 700 11.09 13.22 17.56
CA TYR A 700 11.14 13.16 19.02
C TYR A 700 10.34 12.02 19.68
N THR A 701 9.70 11.12 18.93
CA THR A 701 8.92 9.99 19.50
C THR A 701 9.59 8.64 19.20
N ARG A 702 10.38 8.19 20.17
CA ARG A 702 11.07 6.88 20.11
C ARG A 702 10.13 5.71 20.33
N ALA A 703 9.03 5.92 21.06
CA ALA A 703 7.98 4.93 21.29
C ALA A 703 6.70 5.31 20.54
N ASN A 704 6.18 4.44 19.67
CA ASN A 704 4.99 4.73 18.88
C ASN A 704 4.01 3.54 18.98
N TYR A 705 2.77 3.82 19.37
CA TYR A 705 1.74 2.80 19.58
C TYR A 705 0.57 3.00 18.63
N LEU A 706 0.22 1.92 17.92
CA LEU A 706 -1.00 1.82 17.14
C LEU A 706 -2.15 1.45 18.07
N ALA A 707 -3.21 2.24 18.06
CA ALA A 707 -4.37 2.05 18.93
C ALA A 707 -5.67 2.45 18.23
N SER A 708 -6.81 1.94 18.71
CA SER A 708 -8.10 2.39 18.21
C SER A 708 -8.33 3.89 18.49
N PRO A 709 -9.09 4.62 17.66
CA PRO A 709 -9.46 6.01 17.93
C PRO A 709 -9.93 6.31 19.39
N PRO A 710 -10.79 5.50 20.05
CA PRO A 710 -11.14 5.75 21.45
C PRO A 710 -9.95 5.56 22.40
N LEU A 711 -9.05 4.60 22.14
CA LEU A 711 -7.82 4.46 22.91
C LEU A 711 -6.87 5.63 22.71
N VAL A 712 -6.79 6.23 21.51
CA VAL A 712 -6.01 7.45 21.28
C VAL A 712 -6.50 8.58 22.19
N VAL A 713 -7.83 8.76 22.32
CA VAL A 713 -8.41 9.74 23.24
C VAL A 713 -8.07 9.41 24.70
N ALA A 714 -8.19 8.13 25.09
CA ALA A 714 -7.90 7.68 26.45
C ALA A 714 -6.42 7.90 26.83
N TYR A 715 -5.48 7.59 25.93
CA TYR A 715 -4.04 7.83 26.14
C TYR A 715 -3.69 9.32 26.14
N ALA A 716 -4.40 10.15 25.38
CA ALA A 716 -4.24 11.60 25.45
C ALA A 716 -4.66 12.14 26.83
N LEU A 717 -5.78 11.66 27.37
CA LEU A 717 -6.28 12.03 28.70
C LEU A 717 -5.35 11.54 29.81
N ALA A 718 -4.85 10.30 29.70
CA ALA A 718 -3.87 9.76 30.63
C ALA A 718 -2.53 10.52 30.58
N GLY A 719 -2.13 10.96 29.39
CA GLY A 719 -0.88 11.65 29.14
C GLY A 719 0.38 10.78 29.27
N THR A 720 0.23 9.47 29.40
CA THR A 720 1.33 8.50 29.51
C THR A 720 0.91 7.12 29.01
N VAL A 721 1.84 6.35 28.44
CA VAL A 721 1.61 4.95 28.06
C VAL A 721 1.75 3.98 29.24
N GLU A 722 2.34 4.43 30.34
CA GLU A 722 2.53 3.65 31.57
C GLU A 722 1.23 3.60 32.42
N LEU A 723 0.18 2.98 31.88
CA LEU A 723 -1.11 2.86 32.55
C LEU A 723 -1.17 1.60 33.44
N ALA A 724 -1.38 1.81 34.75
CA ALA A 724 -1.22 0.75 35.75
C ALA A 724 -2.32 -0.30 35.81
N HIS A 725 -3.56 0.02 35.42
CA HIS A 725 -4.68 -0.93 35.51
C HIS A 725 -5.63 -0.77 34.33
N THR A 726 -6.15 -1.91 33.86
CA THR A 726 -7.38 -1.93 33.06
C THR A 726 -8.47 -1.16 33.78
N THR A 727 -8.59 -1.17 35.10
CA THR A 727 -9.61 -0.40 35.85
C THR A 727 -9.53 1.12 35.65
N THR A 728 -8.37 1.70 35.33
CA THR A 728 -8.26 3.14 35.00
C THR A 728 -8.80 3.43 33.60
N MET A 729 -8.57 2.52 32.64
CA MET A 729 -9.10 2.58 31.27
C MET A 729 -10.53 2.02 31.16
N VAL A 730 -10.93 1.10 32.01
CA VAL A 730 -12.27 0.58 32.24
C VAL A 730 -13.06 1.58 33.07
N GLY A 731 -12.42 2.45 33.84
CA GLY A 731 -13.04 3.72 34.25
C GLY A 731 -13.42 4.55 33.03
N PHE A 732 -12.58 4.57 31.97
CA PHE A 732 -12.87 5.19 30.67
C PHE A 732 -13.79 4.38 29.72
N PHE A 733 -13.89 3.05 29.86
CA PHE A 733 -14.72 2.17 29.01
C PHE A 733 -16.02 1.71 29.68
N ALA A 734 -16.13 1.64 31.02
CA ALA A 734 -17.39 1.45 31.76
C ALA A 734 -18.33 2.65 31.59
N ILE A 735 -17.76 3.78 31.19
CA ILE A 735 -18.42 4.94 30.60
C ILE A 735 -19.25 4.60 29.35
N SER A 736 -18.88 3.56 28.59
CA SER A 736 -19.60 3.10 27.40
C SER A 736 -20.56 1.93 27.67
N SER A 737 -20.54 1.35 28.86
CA SER A 737 -21.33 0.17 29.23
C SER A 737 -22.36 0.43 30.35
N LEU A 738 -22.70 1.68 30.63
CA LEU A 738 -23.86 2.03 31.45
C LEU A 738 -24.99 2.47 30.53
N GLU A 739 -26.03 1.65 30.53
CA GLU A 739 -27.30 1.77 29.81
C GLU A 739 -27.79 3.22 29.64
N THR A 740 -28.01 3.60 28.38
CA THR A 740 -29.22 4.31 27.92
C THR A 740 -29.55 3.87 26.50
#